data_AF-A0A7C4R394-F1
#
_entry.id   AF-A0A7C4R394-F1
#
_cell.length_a   1.000
_cell.length_b   1.000
_cell.length_c   1.000
_cell.angle_alpha   90.00
_cell.angle_beta   90.00
_cell.angle_gamma   90.00
#
_symmetry.space_group_name_H-M   'P 1'
#
loop_
_entity.id
_entity.type
_entity.pdbx_description
1 polymer ?
#
loop_
_entity_poly.entity_id
_entity_poly.type
_entity_poly.pdbx_seq_one_letter_code
_entity_poly.pdbx_strand_id
1 'polypeptide(L)'
;MIPRPLRRLAADLRAHRLLHAVTVLTVALSTLVVGGTLLAGVNAAEALAAWRRETRILVHLRPLAAPEREELERRLRAAEGVAAVRFLPREEAFAELRRHFPNLELLFEPFEDPPLPDAFEVEPREPALAAVERLARALRALPEVEEVAYPRRALEGLQAFLDFLRRGGLLLLGLAILAAVAMVAATTRLVLHARREEIELLRLFGAGPGLLHGRFLLGGLLHGAAGGGLGLGLLRGLFDALLPAAAPLAHAAGLAPRFLTAAEAAGLVAGAAAAGAIGALAPLGRGPRGVPGWLFALAAGLLLAVAVRAAASEPAGDAAAVDPLRQEAEALRRGQREMEADLERLRRRETDVAAALDQAARRLAESRRRAAAARAEHEALAHRVRLLQEARSDLEGRLAELKRALAKRLRALYGVHRLGPAASGGALAASPVERQRAEAGLERLLAHDARLLSALAEDAAELAGLQASIEADSARLGERLARLEEELRALSLAAAERERLLARIRLDRDARRTAAARLEEAGRRLEEQMRSLIGRPAPDAAIAPPAPPMAAAKGLLLFPLQGSMNAARLLQRNPGPAAAGFRKGIEIAAERGEPVRAVHGGTVLFADWFGGYGNMIIIDHGDHVYSLYAHLEDLFTAPDRRVAPGDVIATVGDSGPLGVSSLYFELRHRERSLDPLEWFPPQ
;
A
#
# COMPACT_ATOMS: atom_id res chain seq x y z
N MET A 1 90.46 0.66 53.38
CA MET A 1 91.25 1.70 52.66
C MET A 1 90.59 1.97 51.31
N ILE A 2 90.51 3.23 50.85
CA ILE A 2 89.99 3.53 49.49
C ILE A 2 91.09 3.25 48.45
N PRO A 3 90.85 2.44 47.41
CA PRO A 3 91.87 2.10 46.42
C PRO A 3 92.36 3.32 45.63
N ARG A 4 93.65 3.32 45.27
CA ARG A 4 94.35 4.41 44.55
C ARG A 4 93.59 4.99 43.32
N PRO A 5 92.96 4.21 42.41
CA PRO A 5 92.18 4.77 41.31
C PRO A 5 90.99 5.65 41.75
N LEU A 6 90.22 5.24 42.76
CA LEU A 6 89.05 6.02 43.22
C LEU A 6 89.46 7.37 43.82
N ARG A 7 90.59 7.42 44.57
CA ARG A 7 91.12 8.68 45.10
C ARG A 7 91.52 9.66 44.00
N ARG A 8 92.08 9.18 42.87
CA ARG A 8 92.44 10.03 41.72
C ARG A 8 91.20 10.48 40.93
N LEU A 9 90.22 9.60 40.73
CA LEU A 9 88.94 9.94 40.10
C LEU A 9 88.20 11.04 40.89
N ALA A 10 88.16 10.93 42.22
CA ALA A 10 87.55 11.93 43.10
C ALA A 10 88.34 13.26 43.20
N ALA A 11 89.56 13.34 42.63
CA ALA A 11 90.27 14.60 42.42
C ALA A 11 89.95 15.18 41.03
N ASP A 12 89.93 14.34 39.99
CA ASP A 12 89.61 14.70 38.61
C ASP A 12 88.21 15.35 38.49
N LEU A 13 87.21 14.69 39.08
CA LEU A 13 85.82 15.20 39.15
C LEU A 13 85.71 16.57 39.83
N ARG A 14 86.66 16.94 40.69
CA ARG A 14 86.73 18.25 41.36
C ARG A 14 87.52 19.30 40.60
N ALA A 15 88.40 18.90 39.69
CA ALA A 15 89.08 19.81 38.77
C ALA A 15 88.16 20.19 37.59
N HIS A 16 87.57 19.21 36.92
CA HIS A 16 86.85 19.41 35.65
C HIS A 16 85.31 19.51 35.82
N ARG A 17 84.86 20.10 36.94
CA ARG A 17 83.45 20.08 37.40
C ARG A 17 82.43 20.47 36.34
N LEU A 18 82.71 21.51 35.55
CA LEU A 18 81.79 22.00 34.51
C LEU A 18 81.57 20.96 33.38
N LEU A 19 82.65 20.32 32.91
CA LEU A 19 82.55 19.31 31.85
C LEU A 19 81.78 18.08 32.33
N HIS A 20 82.04 17.64 33.56
CA HIS A 20 81.29 16.55 34.19
C HIS A 20 79.81 16.90 34.45
N ALA A 21 79.50 18.15 34.81
CA ALA A 21 78.12 18.60 34.96
C ALA A 21 77.36 18.58 33.63
N VAL A 22 77.99 19.02 32.53
CA VAL A 22 77.39 18.99 31.19
C VAL A 22 77.14 17.55 30.70
N THR A 23 78.03 16.59 31.00
CA THR A 23 77.78 15.18 30.66
C THR A 23 76.62 14.59 31.46
N VAL A 24 76.59 14.80 32.78
CA VAL A 24 75.48 14.37 33.65
C VAL A 24 74.15 14.98 33.21
N LEU A 25 74.12 16.28 32.89
CA LEU A 25 72.92 16.97 32.41
C LEU A 25 72.44 16.41 31.05
N THR A 26 73.36 16.12 30.12
CA THR A 26 72.98 15.57 28.81
C THR A 26 72.46 14.14 28.93
N VAL A 27 73.12 13.30 29.75
CA VAL A 27 72.63 11.95 30.07
C VAL A 27 71.27 12.02 30.78
N ALA A 28 71.06 12.98 31.68
CA ALA A 28 69.78 13.18 32.36
C ALA A 28 68.67 13.59 31.38
N LEU A 29 68.94 14.48 30.43
CA LEU A 29 68.00 14.84 29.37
C LEU A 29 67.69 13.65 28.46
N SER A 30 68.68 12.84 28.08
CA SER A 30 68.46 11.59 27.34
C SER A 30 67.63 10.59 28.15
N THR A 31 67.89 10.48 29.46
CA THR A 31 67.12 9.61 30.37
C THR A 31 65.69 10.12 30.57
N LEU A 32 65.46 11.44 30.58
CA LEU A 32 64.13 12.05 30.63
C LEU A 32 63.31 11.69 29.38
N VAL A 33 63.92 11.70 28.18
CA VAL A 33 63.26 11.27 26.94
C VAL A 33 62.98 9.76 26.94
N VAL A 34 63.96 8.92 27.30
CA VAL A 34 63.79 7.46 27.35
C VAL A 34 62.77 7.05 28.42
N GLY A 35 62.87 7.63 29.61
CA GLY A 35 61.97 7.38 30.74
C GLY A 35 60.56 7.92 30.50
N GLY A 36 60.42 9.08 29.85
CA GLY A 36 59.12 9.59 29.40
C GLY A 36 58.48 8.69 28.34
N THR A 37 59.28 8.15 27.42
CA THR A 37 58.81 7.16 26.42
C THR A 37 58.37 5.86 27.09
N LEU A 38 59.14 5.35 28.05
CA LEU A 38 58.79 4.17 28.85
C LEU A 38 57.50 4.39 29.66
N LEU A 39 57.41 5.54 30.34
CA LEU A 39 56.25 5.94 31.14
C LEU A 39 54.99 6.05 30.27
N ALA A 40 55.09 6.64 29.08
CA ALA A 40 53.99 6.71 28.12
C ALA A 40 53.59 5.31 27.62
N GLY A 41 54.55 4.43 27.30
CA GLY A 41 54.27 3.05 26.88
C GLY A 41 53.61 2.20 27.97
N VAL A 42 54.05 2.35 29.21
CA VAL A 42 53.46 1.70 30.41
C VAL A 42 52.01 2.16 30.62
N ASN A 43 51.77 3.47 30.62
CA ASN A 43 50.42 4.01 30.80
C ASN A 43 49.50 3.66 29.61
N ALA A 44 50.03 3.58 28.39
CA ALA A 44 49.28 3.11 27.23
C ALA A 44 48.92 1.62 27.30
N ALA A 45 49.76 0.78 27.91
CA ALA A 45 49.46 -0.63 28.14
C ALA A 45 48.35 -0.81 29.20
N GLU A 46 48.32 0.02 30.25
CA GLU A 46 47.25 0.00 31.25
C GLU A 46 45.95 0.63 30.71
N ALA A 47 46.03 1.68 29.89
CA ALA A 47 44.90 2.22 29.15
C ALA A 47 44.26 1.19 28.24
N LEU A 48 45.08 0.46 27.46
CA LEU A 48 44.62 -0.68 26.69
C LEU A 48 43.95 -1.73 27.60
N ALA A 49 44.59 -2.10 28.73
CA ALA A 49 44.06 -3.09 29.67
C ALA A 49 42.72 -2.71 30.32
N ALA A 50 42.44 -1.42 30.52
CA ALA A 50 41.12 -0.92 30.92
C ALA A 50 40.10 -1.14 29.78
N TRP A 51 40.40 -0.65 28.57
CA TRP A 51 39.55 -0.82 27.38
C TRP A 51 39.28 -2.30 27.03
N ARG A 52 40.17 -3.22 27.41
CA ARG A 52 39.93 -4.68 27.26
C ARG A 52 38.69 -5.18 28.02
N ARG A 53 38.23 -4.47 29.05
CA ARG A 53 37.08 -4.86 29.89
C ARG A 53 35.75 -4.28 29.40
N GLU A 54 35.81 -3.20 28.62
CA GLU A 54 34.62 -2.47 28.13
C GLU A 54 34.28 -2.79 26.67
N THR A 55 35.21 -3.38 25.92
CA THR A 55 35.00 -3.76 24.51
C THR A 55 33.90 -4.82 24.39
N ARG A 56 32.73 -4.42 23.93
CA ARG A 56 31.54 -5.27 23.74
C ARG A 56 31.16 -5.39 22.27
N ILE A 57 30.44 -6.46 21.94
CA ILE A 57 29.84 -6.69 20.62
C ILE A 57 28.35 -6.89 20.84
N LEU A 58 27.52 -6.07 20.19
CA LEU A 58 26.07 -6.24 20.16
C LEU A 58 25.68 -7.04 18.92
N VAL A 59 25.01 -8.16 19.12
CA VAL A 59 24.49 -9.04 18.07
C VAL A 59 22.97 -8.86 18.06
N HIS A 60 22.46 -8.08 17.11
CA HIS A 60 21.03 -7.87 16.91
C HIS A 60 20.42 -9.11 16.23
N LEU A 61 19.33 -9.61 16.77
CA LEU A 61 18.65 -10.81 16.31
C LEU A 61 17.46 -10.47 15.42
N ARG A 62 17.13 -11.42 14.54
CA ARG A 62 15.82 -11.48 13.91
C ARG A 62 14.78 -11.95 14.94
N PRO A 63 13.46 -11.77 14.69
CA PRO A 63 12.43 -12.40 15.51
C PRO A 63 12.62 -13.93 15.54
N LEU A 64 12.79 -14.48 16.74
CA LEU A 64 13.12 -15.90 16.99
C LEU A 64 12.22 -16.42 18.13
N ALA A 65 11.90 -17.72 18.10
CA ALA A 65 11.22 -18.36 19.21
C ALA A 65 12.19 -18.57 20.39
N ALA A 66 11.65 -18.60 21.62
CA ALA A 66 12.43 -18.84 22.84
C ALA A 66 13.42 -20.03 22.77
N PRO A 67 13.05 -21.25 22.30
CA PRO A 67 13.98 -22.37 22.22
C PRO A 67 15.09 -22.19 21.16
N GLU A 68 14.81 -21.47 20.07
CA GLU A 68 15.79 -21.16 19.02
C GLU A 68 16.83 -20.18 19.56
N ARG A 69 16.37 -19.16 20.30
CA ARG A 69 17.21 -18.20 21.01
C ARG A 69 18.09 -18.86 22.08
N GLU A 70 17.58 -19.81 22.84
CA GLU A 70 18.36 -20.56 23.82
C GLU A 70 19.45 -21.43 23.17
N GLU A 71 19.14 -22.08 22.04
CA GLU A 71 20.14 -22.84 21.28
C GLU A 71 21.19 -21.91 20.64
N LEU A 72 20.79 -20.74 20.14
CA LEU A 72 21.72 -19.71 19.70
C LEU A 72 22.61 -19.23 20.85
N GLU A 73 22.08 -19.02 22.06
CA GLU A 73 22.89 -18.65 23.22
C GLU A 73 23.92 -19.74 23.57
N ARG A 74 23.54 -21.02 23.54
CA ARG A 74 24.46 -22.15 23.73
C ARG A 74 25.59 -22.14 22.69
N ARG A 75 25.24 -21.97 21.40
CA ARG A 75 26.20 -21.86 20.29
C ARG A 75 27.13 -20.66 20.42
N LEU A 76 26.62 -19.50 20.84
CA LEU A 76 27.42 -18.30 21.09
C LEU A 76 28.38 -18.47 22.28
N ARG A 77 27.93 -19.08 23.38
CA ARG A 77 28.78 -19.38 24.54
C ARG A 77 29.89 -20.39 24.22
N ALA A 78 29.66 -21.29 23.27
CA ALA A 78 30.64 -22.27 22.80
C ALA A 78 31.58 -21.74 21.69
N ALA A 79 31.33 -20.55 21.12
CA ALA A 79 32.07 -20.05 19.98
C ALA A 79 33.51 -19.63 20.32
N GLU A 80 34.44 -19.91 19.41
CA GLU A 80 35.85 -19.51 19.57
C GLU A 80 35.99 -17.98 19.61
N GLY A 81 36.78 -17.48 20.56
CA GLY A 81 36.99 -16.04 20.76
C GLY A 81 35.94 -15.35 21.64
N VAL A 82 34.87 -16.03 22.09
CA VAL A 82 33.91 -15.49 23.06
C VAL A 82 34.41 -15.69 24.50
N ALA A 83 34.17 -14.71 25.38
CA ALA A 83 34.44 -14.79 26.81
C ALA A 83 33.15 -14.93 27.63
N ALA A 84 32.15 -14.10 27.33
CA ALA A 84 30.83 -14.14 27.96
C ALA A 84 29.73 -13.77 26.95
N VAL A 85 28.51 -14.22 27.25
CA VAL A 85 27.29 -13.89 26.51
C VAL A 85 26.20 -13.54 27.53
N ARG A 86 25.49 -12.44 27.28
CA ARG A 86 24.27 -12.04 28.00
C ARG A 86 23.16 -11.82 26.98
N PHE A 87 22.00 -12.43 27.20
CA PHE A 87 20.78 -12.03 26.48
C PHE A 87 20.27 -10.67 26.96
N LEU A 88 19.77 -9.87 26.03
CA LEU A 88 19.18 -8.57 26.26
C LEU A 88 17.82 -8.52 25.53
N PRO A 89 16.69 -8.61 26.26
CA PRO A 89 15.36 -8.42 25.68
C PRO A 89 15.20 -7.00 25.12
N ARG A 90 14.51 -6.86 23.99
CA ARG A 90 14.16 -5.55 23.42
C ARG A 90 13.39 -4.64 24.40
N GLU A 91 12.56 -5.21 25.27
CA GLU A 91 11.82 -4.50 26.31
C GLU A 91 12.78 -3.92 27.37
N GLU A 92 13.79 -4.69 27.80
CA GLU A 92 14.81 -4.23 28.74
C GLU A 92 15.70 -3.14 28.11
N ALA A 93 16.14 -3.35 26.86
CA ALA A 93 16.96 -2.41 26.11
C ALA A 93 16.23 -1.06 25.91
N PHE A 94 14.94 -1.09 25.57
CA PHE A 94 14.15 0.11 25.34
C PHE A 94 13.85 0.84 26.65
N ALA A 95 13.59 0.12 27.75
CA ALA A 95 13.43 0.73 29.06
C ALA A 95 14.76 1.28 29.63
N GLU A 96 15.91 0.67 29.30
CA GLU A 96 17.24 1.21 29.64
C GLU A 96 17.54 2.49 28.85
N LEU A 97 17.31 2.50 27.53
CA LEU A 97 17.38 3.69 26.68
C LEU A 97 16.47 4.82 27.22
N ARG A 98 15.24 4.43 27.61
CA ARG A 98 14.27 5.16 28.44
C ARG A 98 14.92 6.00 29.54
N ARG A 99 15.52 5.29 30.49
CA ARG A 99 16.12 5.88 31.71
C ARG A 99 17.39 6.68 31.44
N HIS A 100 18.15 6.35 30.40
CA HIS A 100 19.44 7.00 30.11
C HIS A 100 19.31 8.30 29.30
N PHE A 101 18.22 8.49 28.55
CA PHE A 101 17.98 9.69 27.75
C PHE A 101 16.60 10.33 28.01
N PRO A 102 16.28 10.73 29.26
CA PRO A 102 14.97 11.31 29.60
C PRO A 102 14.67 12.61 28.84
N ASN A 103 15.71 13.34 28.42
CA ASN A 103 15.59 14.56 27.60
C ASN A 103 15.15 14.29 26.15
N LEU A 104 15.05 13.01 25.74
CA LEU A 104 14.67 12.58 24.39
C LEU A 104 13.28 11.90 24.37
N GLU A 105 12.42 12.15 25.37
CA GLU A 105 11.12 11.50 25.53
C GLU A 105 10.25 11.51 24.25
N LEU A 106 10.29 12.63 23.52
CA LEU A 106 9.56 12.84 22.26
C LEU A 106 10.00 11.88 21.12
N LEU A 107 11.18 11.25 21.20
CA LEU A 107 11.61 10.18 20.27
C LEU A 107 10.99 8.82 20.61
N PHE A 108 10.44 8.63 21.81
CA PHE A 108 9.89 7.35 22.28
C PHE A 108 8.36 7.27 22.17
N GLU A 109 7.65 8.40 22.35
CA GLU A 109 6.18 8.45 22.23
C GLU A 109 5.59 7.84 20.95
N PRO A 110 6.23 7.90 19.75
CA PRO A 110 5.69 7.28 18.54
C PRO A 110 5.59 5.74 18.54
N PHE A 111 6.07 5.06 19.59
CA PHE A 111 6.19 3.60 19.64
C PHE A 111 5.44 2.98 20.82
N GLU A 112 4.37 2.25 20.50
CA GLU A 112 3.67 1.38 21.46
C GLU A 112 4.50 0.10 21.74
N ASP A 113 5.01 -0.54 20.69
CA ASP A 113 5.95 -1.67 20.75
C ASP A 113 7.43 -1.21 20.75
N PRO A 114 8.34 -1.88 21.47
CA PRO A 114 9.77 -1.58 21.44
C PRO A 114 10.38 -1.62 20.01
N PRO A 115 10.95 -0.50 19.49
CA PRO A 115 11.56 -0.44 18.15
C PRO A 115 12.96 -1.04 18.06
N LEU A 116 13.48 -1.58 19.17
CA LEU A 116 14.77 -2.26 19.23
C LEU A 116 14.59 -3.77 18.93
N PRO A 117 15.57 -4.43 18.29
CA PRO A 117 15.57 -5.88 18.18
C PRO A 117 15.98 -6.52 19.52
N ASP A 118 15.62 -7.79 19.72
CA ASP A 118 16.28 -8.64 20.72
C ASP A 118 17.78 -8.73 20.40
N ALA A 119 18.64 -8.82 21.41
CA ALA A 119 20.08 -8.84 21.20
C ALA A 119 20.85 -9.78 22.15
N PHE A 120 22.02 -10.21 21.70
CA PHE A 120 23.06 -10.73 22.60
C PHE A 120 24.18 -9.72 22.76
N GLU A 121 24.53 -9.43 24.01
CA GLU A 121 25.77 -8.76 24.39
C GLU A 121 26.87 -9.81 24.53
N VAL A 122 27.86 -9.76 23.64
CA VAL A 122 28.96 -10.72 23.53
C VAL A 122 30.27 -10.03 23.90
N GLU A 123 30.95 -10.55 24.92
CA GLU A 123 32.27 -10.07 25.34
C GLU A 123 33.37 -10.88 24.63
N PRO A 124 34.30 -10.26 23.88
CA PRO A 124 35.36 -10.95 23.17
C PRO A 124 36.53 -11.29 24.11
N ARG A 125 37.04 -12.52 24.00
CA ARG A 125 38.23 -13.02 24.73
C ARG A 125 39.51 -12.26 24.36
N GLU A 126 39.57 -11.81 23.10
CA GLU A 126 40.62 -10.91 22.58
C GLU A 126 39.98 -9.64 21.97
N PRO A 127 40.10 -8.49 22.63
CA PRO A 127 39.59 -7.20 22.13
C PRO A 127 40.55 -6.52 21.12
N ALA A 128 41.49 -7.27 20.54
CA ALA A 128 42.31 -6.78 19.44
C ALA A 128 41.45 -6.67 18.17
N LEU A 129 41.57 -5.58 17.40
CA LEU A 129 40.75 -5.32 16.21
C LEU A 129 40.66 -6.54 15.28
N ALA A 130 41.80 -7.16 14.94
CA ALA A 130 41.84 -8.33 14.06
C ALA A 130 41.17 -9.59 14.65
N ALA A 131 41.01 -9.71 15.97
CA ALA A 131 40.28 -10.80 16.61
C ALA A 131 38.78 -10.49 16.68
N VAL A 132 38.41 -9.26 17.08
CA VAL A 132 37.04 -8.74 17.04
C VAL A 132 36.46 -8.80 15.63
N GLU A 133 37.22 -8.47 14.59
CA GLU A 133 36.80 -8.58 13.18
C GLU A 133 36.69 -10.02 12.67
N ARG A 134 37.41 -10.99 13.26
CA ARG A 134 37.18 -12.43 12.96
C ARG A 134 35.87 -12.88 13.60
N LEU A 135 35.70 -12.61 14.90
CA LEU A 135 34.50 -12.97 15.65
C LEU A 135 33.25 -12.31 15.05
N ALA A 136 33.26 -11.01 14.79
CA ALA A 136 32.13 -10.29 14.19
C ALA A 136 31.79 -10.78 12.76
N ARG A 137 32.75 -11.31 11.99
CA ARG A 137 32.47 -11.97 10.71
C ARG A 137 31.83 -13.34 10.88
N ALA A 138 32.29 -14.14 11.85
CA ALA A 138 31.66 -15.42 12.17
C ALA A 138 30.22 -15.24 12.68
N LEU A 139 29.99 -14.26 13.57
CA LEU A 139 28.66 -13.91 14.09
C LEU A 139 27.71 -13.43 12.99
N ARG A 140 28.19 -12.64 12.01
CA ARG A 140 27.39 -12.19 10.84
C ARG A 140 27.07 -13.30 9.83
N ALA A 141 27.70 -14.47 9.93
CA ALA A 141 27.41 -15.61 9.07
C ALA A 141 26.28 -16.50 9.61
N LEU A 142 25.79 -16.22 10.82
CA LEU A 142 24.68 -16.94 11.46
C LEU A 142 23.33 -16.46 10.88
N PRO A 143 22.46 -17.35 10.35
CA PRO A 143 21.20 -16.93 9.73
C PRO A 143 20.20 -16.29 10.69
N GLU A 144 20.34 -16.52 12.00
CA GLU A 144 19.51 -15.96 13.06
C GLU A 144 19.82 -14.47 13.35
N VAL A 145 20.99 -14.00 12.89
CA VAL A 145 21.49 -12.65 13.15
C VAL A 145 21.01 -11.67 12.07
N GLU A 146 20.64 -10.47 12.50
CA GLU A 146 20.30 -9.34 11.63
C GLU A 146 21.54 -8.44 11.40
N GLU A 147 22.21 -8.06 12.50
CA GLU A 147 23.30 -7.07 12.49
C GLU A 147 24.28 -7.35 13.63
N VAL A 148 25.56 -7.01 13.44
CA VAL A 148 26.57 -7.09 14.52
C VAL A 148 27.30 -5.75 14.63
N ALA A 149 27.07 -5.04 15.73
CA ALA A 149 27.61 -3.72 16.02
C ALA A 149 28.73 -3.80 17.08
N TYR A 150 29.82 -3.08 16.85
CA TYR A 150 30.99 -3.00 17.72
C TYR A 150 31.73 -1.68 17.43
N PRO A 151 32.54 -1.14 18.37
CA PRO A 151 33.14 0.20 18.24
C PRO A 151 34.37 0.24 17.29
N ARG A 152 34.17 -0.17 16.03
CA ARG A 152 35.24 -0.36 15.02
C ARG A 152 36.20 0.84 14.92
N ARG A 153 35.68 2.06 14.74
CA ARG A 153 36.51 3.27 14.61
C ARG A 153 37.37 3.55 15.84
N ALA A 154 36.88 3.20 17.03
CA ALA A 154 37.63 3.36 18.28
C ALA A 154 38.77 2.32 18.37
N LEU A 155 38.51 1.08 17.96
CA LEU A 155 39.54 0.03 17.88
C LEU A 155 40.59 0.32 16.80
N GLU A 156 40.18 0.83 15.63
CA GLU A 156 41.07 1.30 14.56
C GLU A 156 41.93 2.48 15.04
N GLY A 157 41.32 3.50 15.66
CA GLY A 157 42.02 4.66 16.21
C GLY A 157 43.00 4.28 17.33
N LEU A 158 42.58 3.40 18.25
CA LEU A 158 43.44 2.88 19.32
C LEU A 158 44.62 2.10 18.76
N GLN A 159 44.40 1.19 17.79
CA GLN A 159 45.51 0.45 17.17
C GLN A 159 46.46 1.40 16.43
N ALA A 160 45.94 2.36 15.66
CA ALA A 160 46.77 3.36 14.97
C ALA A 160 47.59 4.22 15.94
N PHE A 161 47.01 4.61 17.08
CA PHE A 161 47.68 5.34 18.14
C PHE A 161 48.75 4.50 18.86
N LEU A 162 48.46 3.23 19.16
CA LEU A 162 49.45 2.30 19.73
C LEU A 162 50.61 2.02 18.76
N ASP A 163 50.33 1.88 17.46
CA ASP A 163 51.37 1.73 16.43
C ASP A 163 52.14 3.04 16.17
N PHE A 164 51.54 4.20 16.42
CA PHE A 164 52.24 5.49 16.46
C PHE A 164 53.16 5.58 17.69
N LEU A 165 52.66 5.30 18.90
CA LEU A 165 53.46 5.28 20.13
C LEU A 165 54.61 4.27 20.04
N ARG A 166 54.37 3.08 19.45
CA ARG A 166 55.40 2.05 19.25
C ARG A 166 56.48 2.51 18.27
N ARG A 167 56.11 3.01 17.08
CA ARG A 167 57.08 3.45 16.06
C ARG A 167 57.80 4.74 16.44
N GLY A 168 57.06 5.74 16.92
CA GLY A 168 57.61 7.01 17.41
C GLY A 168 58.44 6.82 18.68
N GLY A 169 58.01 5.97 19.61
CA GLY A 169 58.77 5.62 20.81
C GLY A 169 60.08 4.90 20.50
N LEU A 170 60.08 3.93 19.56
CA LEU A 170 61.32 3.29 19.09
C LEU A 170 62.27 4.29 18.40
N LEU A 171 61.72 5.24 17.61
CA LEU A 171 62.52 6.29 16.96
C LEU A 171 63.14 7.25 17.99
N LEU A 172 62.36 7.72 18.98
CA LEU A 172 62.82 8.59 20.06
C LEU A 172 63.83 7.89 20.96
N LEU A 173 63.60 6.62 21.30
CA LEU A 173 64.53 5.76 22.05
C LEU A 173 65.86 5.61 21.31
N GLY A 174 65.82 5.27 20.02
CA GLY A 174 67.02 5.17 19.18
C GLY A 174 67.78 6.49 19.08
N LEU A 175 67.08 7.61 18.88
CA LEU A 175 67.67 8.95 18.83
C LEU A 175 68.28 9.36 20.17
N ALA A 176 67.61 9.08 21.30
CA ALA A 176 68.10 9.42 22.64
C ALA A 176 69.32 8.57 23.05
N ILE A 177 69.32 7.27 22.73
CA ILE A 177 70.50 6.40 22.91
C ILE A 177 71.66 6.89 22.04
N LEU A 178 71.41 7.19 20.76
CA LEU A 178 72.43 7.71 19.85
C LEU A 178 72.99 9.05 20.34
N ALA A 179 72.15 9.96 20.83
CA ALA A 179 72.57 11.25 21.38
C ALA A 179 73.39 11.09 22.67
N ALA A 180 72.99 10.21 23.59
CA ALA A 180 73.75 9.91 24.81
C ALA A 180 75.13 9.31 24.47
N VAL A 181 75.17 8.29 23.61
CA VAL A 181 76.41 7.66 23.12
C VAL A 181 77.31 8.67 22.41
N ALA A 182 76.75 9.52 21.53
CA ALA A 182 77.50 10.53 20.80
C ALA A 182 78.04 11.65 21.71
N MET A 183 77.29 12.09 22.73
CA MET A 183 77.74 13.12 23.66
C MET A 183 78.81 12.60 24.62
N VAL A 184 78.64 11.38 25.15
CA VAL A 184 79.69 10.73 25.96
C VAL A 184 80.93 10.46 25.09
N ALA A 185 80.78 10.12 23.81
CA ALA A 185 81.90 10.00 22.87
C ALA A 185 82.57 11.35 22.52
N ALA A 186 81.82 12.45 22.45
CA ALA A 186 82.38 13.78 22.21
C ALA A 186 83.16 14.28 23.44
N THR A 187 82.60 14.09 24.62
CA THR A 187 83.21 14.56 25.89
C THR A 187 84.36 13.68 26.35
N THR A 188 84.31 12.36 26.14
CA THR A 188 85.51 11.51 26.33
C THR A 188 86.61 11.83 25.33
N ARG A 189 86.29 12.15 24.05
CA ARG A 189 87.29 12.67 23.10
C ARG A 189 87.94 13.97 23.60
N LEU A 190 87.17 14.89 24.17
CA LEU A 190 87.69 16.14 24.74
C LEU A 190 88.62 15.89 25.94
N VAL A 191 88.24 15.02 26.89
CA VAL A 191 89.08 14.63 28.04
C VAL A 191 90.35 13.90 27.60
N LEU A 192 90.25 13.01 26.59
CA LEU A 192 91.41 12.32 26.01
C LEU A 192 92.39 13.29 25.33
N HIS A 193 91.89 14.33 24.65
CA HIS A 193 92.74 15.37 24.08
C HIS A 193 93.42 16.21 25.17
N ALA A 194 92.67 16.64 26.18
CA ALA A 194 93.17 17.45 27.31
C ALA A 194 94.16 16.70 28.23
N ARG A 195 94.25 15.36 28.14
CA ARG A 195 95.18 14.51 28.91
C ARG A 195 96.17 13.74 28.04
N ARG A 196 96.37 14.13 26.77
CA ARG A 196 97.20 13.37 25.82
C ARG A 196 98.62 13.11 26.34
N GLU A 197 99.27 14.14 26.87
CA GLU A 197 100.62 14.08 27.44
C GLU A 197 100.71 13.16 28.69
N GLU A 198 99.73 13.21 29.61
CA GLU A 198 99.69 12.31 30.77
C GLU A 198 99.52 10.85 30.34
N ILE A 199 98.70 10.58 29.33
CA ILE A 199 98.46 9.23 28.80
C ILE A 199 99.71 8.70 28.09
N GLU A 200 100.46 9.56 27.41
CA GLU A 200 101.72 9.24 26.73
C GLU A 200 102.84 8.94 27.75
N LEU A 201 102.99 9.76 28.80
CA LEU A 201 103.87 9.50 29.93
C LEU A 201 103.52 8.20 30.67
N LEU A 202 102.24 7.94 30.95
CA LEU A 202 101.81 6.71 31.62
C LEU A 202 102.12 5.44 30.78
N ARG A 203 102.06 5.53 29.45
CA ARG A 203 102.47 4.44 28.55
C ARG A 203 103.98 4.19 28.59
N LEU A 204 104.79 5.24 28.66
CA LEU A 204 106.26 5.13 28.82
C LEU A 204 106.65 4.43 30.13
N PHE A 205 105.88 4.62 31.21
CA PHE A 205 106.04 3.87 32.47
C PHE A 205 105.33 2.50 32.49
N GLY A 206 104.99 1.92 31.33
CA GLY A 206 104.50 0.55 31.21
C GLY A 206 103.02 0.32 31.61
N ALA A 207 102.19 1.37 31.67
CA ALA A 207 100.77 1.20 32.00
C ALA A 207 100.00 0.47 30.88
N GLY A 208 99.71 -0.81 31.10
CA GLY A 208 99.04 -1.68 30.12
C GLY A 208 97.62 -1.20 29.72
N PRO A 209 97.13 -1.55 28.52
CA PRO A 209 95.91 -0.98 27.95
C PRO A 209 94.65 -1.09 28.82
N GLY A 210 94.49 -2.20 29.57
CA GLY A 210 93.34 -2.42 30.44
C GLY A 210 93.19 -1.36 31.55
N LEU A 211 94.31 -0.83 32.07
CA LEU A 211 94.30 0.19 33.12
C LEU A 211 93.80 1.56 32.61
N LEU A 212 93.99 1.83 31.32
CA LEU A 212 93.42 3.01 30.66
C LEU A 212 91.92 2.81 30.41
N HIS A 213 91.53 1.74 29.72
CA HIS A 213 90.12 1.47 29.38
C HIS A 213 89.22 1.37 30.63
N GLY A 214 89.67 0.68 31.69
CA GLY A 214 88.91 0.55 32.93
C GLY A 214 88.62 1.87 33.65
N ARG A 215 89.51 2.87 33.54
CA ARG A 215 89.28 4.23 34.08
C ARG A 215 88.17 4.95 33.33
N PHE A 216 88.17 4.89 31.99
CA PHE A 216 87.14 5.53 31.17
C PHE A 216 85.79 4.81 31.26
N LEU A 217 85.78 3.47 31.36
CA LEU A 217 84.58 2.67 31.56
C LEU A 217 83.91 2.99 32.91
N LEU A 218 84.68 3.03 34.00
CA LEU A 218 84.17 3.41 35.32
C LEU A 218 83.66 4.86 35.34
N GLY A 219 84.33 5.76 34.61
CA GLY A 219 83.84 7.11 34.35
C GLY A 219 82.48 7.10 33.64
N GLY A 220 82.36 6.40 32.50
CA GLY A 220 81.12 6.30 31.73
C GLY A 220 79.94 5.75 32.54
N LEU A 221 80.18 4.69 33.32
CA LEU A 221 79.20 4.10 34.24
C LEU A 221 78.71 5.12 35.28
N LEU A 222 79.61 5.89 35.90
CA LEU A 222 79.26 6.85 36.95
C LEU A 222 78.49 8.07 36.41
N HIS A 223 78.88 8.61 35.25
CA HIS A 223 78.12 9.68 34.60
C HIS A 223 76.77 9.18 34.09
N GLY A 224 76.73 7.95 33.57
CA GLY A 224 75.52 7.25 33.16
C GLY A 224 74.52 7.07 34.32
N ALA A 225 74.99 6.57 35.47
CA ALA A 225 74.16 6.37 36.66
C ALA A 225 73.72 7.70 37.31
N ALA A 226 74.62 8.68 37.43
CA ALA A 226 74.30 9.99 38.01
C ALA A 226 73.33 10.79 37.14
N GLY A 227 73.54 10.81 35.82
CA GLY A 227 72.59 11.39 34.87
C GLY A 227 71.27 10.61 34.85
N GLY A 228 71.32 9.27 34.93
CA GLY A 228 70.16 8.41 35.04
C GLY A 228 69.27 8.76 36.24
N GLY A 229 69.87 8.86 37.42
CA GLY A 229 69.17 9.24 38.66
C GLY A 229 68.59 10.67 38.61
N LEU A 230 69.33 11.63 38.06
CA LEU A 230 68.86 13.01 37.93
C LEU A 230 67.72 13.12 36.90
N GLY A 231 67.82 12.40 35.77
CA GLY A 231 66.76 12.31 34.76
C GLY A 231 65.49 11.63 35.28
N LEU A 232 65.63 10.58 36.09
CA LEU A 232 64.50 9.93 36.78
C LEU A 232 63.83 10.88 37.80
N GLY A 233 64.62 11.66 38.55
CA GLY A 233 64.10 12.67 39.47
C GLY A 233 63.33 13.78 38.76
N LEU A 234 63.86 14.30 37.65
CA LEU A 234 63.16 15.26 36.79
C LEU A 234 61.88 14.66 36.19
N LEU A 235 61.91 13.40 35.73
CA LEU A 235 60.75 12.70 35.21
C LEU A 235 59.65 12.54 36.28
N ARG A 236 60.02 12.23 37.52
CA ARG A 236 59.07 12.13 38.64
C ARG A 236 58.43 13.48 38.95
N GLY A 237 59.24 14.54 39.08
CA GLY A 237 58.72 15.89 39.31
C GLY A 237 57.82 16.39 38.18
N LEU A 238 58.15 16.08 36.93
CA LEU A 238 57.31 16.41 35.77
C LEU A 238 55.99 15.62 35.76
N PHE A 239 56.02 14.33 36.12
CA PHE A 239 54.80 13.53 36.27
C PHE A 239 53.89 14.09 37.38
N ASP A 240 54.44 14.33 38.57
CA ASP A 240 53.67 14.86 39.70
C ASP A 240 53.11 16.28 39.44
N ALA A 241 53.80 17.10 38.65
CA ALA A 241 53.33 18.43 38.27
C ALA A 241 52.25 18.43 37.17
N LEU A 242 52.31 17.47 36.24
CA LEU A 242 51.31 17.35 35.15
C LEU A 242 50.09 16.52 35.55
N LEU A 243 50.22 15.61 36.50
CA LEU A 243 49.17 14.69 36.93
C LEU A 243 47.87 15.42 37.33
N PRO A 244 47.85 16.53 38.11
CA PRO A 244 46.61 17.21 38.48
C PRO A 244 45.85 17.79 37.27
N ALA A 245 46.55 18.27 36.24
CA ALA A 245 45.95 18.79 35.03
C ALA A 245 45.47 17.68 34.08
N ALA A 246 46.18 16.54 34.05
CA ALA A 246 45.80 15.38 33.26
C ALA A 246 44.69 14.53 33.92
N ALA A 247 44.59 14.54 35.26
CA ALA A 247 43.72 13.64 36.02
C ALA A 247 42.23 13.70 35.63
N PRO A 248 41.58 14.87 35.42
CA PRO A 248 40.18 14.91 35.01
C PRO A 248 39.96 14.25 33.64
N LEU A 249 40.86 14.52 32.69
CA LEU A 249 40.82 13.95 31.33
C LEU A 249 41.10 12.44 31.35
N ALA A 250 42.01 11.99 32.21
CA ALA A 250 42.32 10.58 32.40
C ALA A 250 41.13 9.81 32.99
N HIS A 251 40.51 10.31 34.07
CA HIS A 251 39.32 9.68 34.65
C HIS A 251 38.14 9.65 33.68
N ALA A 252 37.91 10.72 32.90
CA ALA A 252 36.90 10.75 31.85
C ALA A 252 37.15 9.77 30.70
N ALA A 253 38.38 9.25 30.56
CA ALA A 253 38.78 8.22 29.60
C ALA A 253 38.95 6.81 30.21
N GLY A 254 38.57 6.62 31.49
CA GLY A 254 38.72 5.34 32.21
C GLY A 254 40.16 5.02 32.63
N LEU A 255 41.05 6.01 32.67
CA LEU A 255 42.50 5.84 32.85
C LEU A 255 42.94 6.20 34.27
N ALA A 256 43.70 5.31 34.90
CA ALA A 256 44.35 5.52 36.19
C ALA A 256 45.88 5.68 36.00
N PRO A 257 46.39 6.87 35.63
CA PRO A 257 47.79 7.03 35.24
C PRO A 257 48.75 6.81 36.42
N ARG A 258 49.77 5.95 36.22
CA ARG A 258 50.77 5.61 37.22
C ARG A 258 52.18 6.04 36.83
N PHE A 259 53.03 6.17 37.85
CA PHE A 259 54.47 6.29 37.66
C PHE A 259 55.15 4.91 37.44
N LEU A 260 56.42 4.93 37.05
CA LEU A 260 57.26 3.74 36.98
C LEU A 260 57.38 3.06 38.37
N THR A 261 57.28 1.74 38.39
CA THR A 261 57.62 0.89 39.54
C THR A 261 59.11 0.97 39.87
N ALA A 262 59.50 0.53 41.06
CA ALA A 262 60.90 0.46 41.47
C ALA A 262 61.77 -0.36 40.48
N ALA A 263 61.21 -1.42 39.88
CA ALA A 263 61.92 -2.25 38.89
C ALA A 263 62.10 -1.53 37.54
N GLU A 264 61.04 -0.93 37.00
CA GLU A 264 61.10 -0.13 35.76
C GLU A 264 62.05 1.07 35.92
N ALA A 265 62.02 1.75 37.08
CA ALA A 265 62.89 2.86 37.39
C ALA A 265 64.37 2.46 37.59
N ALA A 266 64.64 1.34 38.28
CA ALA A 266 65.99 0.81 38.41
C ALA A 266 66.57 0.36 37.06
N GLY A 267 65.75 -0.27 36.21
CA GLY A 267 66.10 -0.63 34.84
C GLY A 267 66.49 0.58 33.97
N LEU A 268 65.75 1.70 34.10
CA LEU A 268 66.07 2.95 33.42
C LEU A 268 67.45 3.50 33.82
N VAL A 269 67.77 3.54 35.12
CA VAL A 269 69.07 4.03 35.62
C VAL A 269 70.21 3.08 35.24
N ALA A 270 69.99 1.76 35.27
CA ALA A 270 70.96 0.77 34.81
C ALA A 270 71.22 0.88 33.29
N GLY A 271 70.18 1.14 32.50
CA GLY A 271 70.28 1.42 31.06
C GLY A 271 71.08 2.68 30.77
N ALA A 272 70.87 3.77 31.53
CA ALA A 272 71.67 4.99 31.43
C ALA A 272 73.14 4.77 31.80
N ALA A 273 73.43 3.96 32.84
CA ALA A 273 74.78 3.53 33.19
C ALA A 273 75.46 2.76 32.05
N ALA A 274 74.77 1.77 31.46
CA ALA A 274 75.28 0.99 30.33
C ALA A 274 75.50 1.84 29.07
N ALA A 275 74.58 2.75 28.74
CA ALA A 275 74.75 3.69 27.62
C ALA A 275 75.95 4.63 27.83
N GLY A 276 76.18 5.09 29.06
CA GLY A 276 77.37 5.86 29.43
C GLY A 276 78.67 5.04 29.29
N ALA A 277 78.64 3.75 29.62
CA ALA A 277 79.77 2.84 29.43
C ALA A 277 80.09 2.63 27.93
N ILE A 278 79.08 2.40 27.09
CA ILE A 278 79.21 2.22 25.63
C ILE A 278 79.67 3.53 24.96
N GLY A 279 79.11 4.66 25.38
CA GLY A 279 79.49 5.99 24.89
C GLY A 279 80.96 6.34 25.13
N ALA A 280 81.58 5.79 26.18
CA ALA A 280 83.02 5.94 26.44
C ALA A 280 83.92 5.12 25.49
N LEU A 281 83.35 4.17 24.74
CA LEU A 281 84.03 3.32 23.74
C LEU A 281 83.73 3.75 22.29
N ALA A 282 82.63 4.47 22.07
CA ALA A 282 82.20 4.98 20.77
C ALA A 282 83.01 6.12 20.09
N PRO A 283 84.05 6.77 20.68
CA PRO A 283 84.96 7.72 20.02
C PRO A 283 85.63 7.36 18.67
N LEU A 284 85.27 6.22 18.08
CA LEU A 284 85.98 5.56 16.99
C LEU A 284 85.12 5.49 15.65
N GLY A 285 84.01 6.30 15.47
CA GLY A 285 82.99 6.30 14.32
C GLY A 285 82.19 7.63 13.88
N ARG A 286 80.99 7.62 13.14
CA ARG A 286 80.23 8.75 12.37
C ARG A 286 78.61 8.66 12.11
N GLY A 287 77.83 9.62 11.44
CA GLY A 287 76.31 9.58 11.07
C GLY A 287 75.51 10.74 10.24
N PRO A 288 74.15 10.68 9.86
CA PRO A 288 73.35 11.48 8.78
C PRO A 288 71.83 12.07 9.00
N ARG A 289 71.05 12.68 8.00
CA ARG A 289 69.62 13.36 8.06
C ARG A 289 68.74 13.67 6.71
N GLY A 290 67.40 14.06 6.70
CA GLY A 290 66.58 14.76 5.57
C GLY A 290 64.94 14.81 5.44
N VAL A 291 64.28 15.64 4.51
CA VAL A 291 62.91 15.58 3.74
C VAL A 291 61.55 16.46 4.00
N PRO A 292 60.69 16.98 2.99
CA PRO A 292 59.35 17.80 3.07
C PRO A 292 58.11 17.64 2.00
N GLY A 293 56.95 18.44 1.99
CA GLY A 293 55.76 18.46 0.96
C GLY A 293 54.46 19.45 1.07
N TRP A 294 53.44 19.58 0.11
CA TRP A 294 52.20 20.55 0.07
C TRP A 294 50.97 20.37 -0.99
N LEU A 295 49.72 21.05 -0.94
CA LEU A 295 48.52 21.12 -1.96
C LEU A 295 47.16 21.97 -1.64
N PHE A 296 45.99 21.94 -2.44
CA PHE A 296 44.45 22.11 -2.15
C PHE A 296 43.37 22.82 -3.18
N ALA A 297 41.98 22.88 -2.96
CA ALA A 297 40.80 23.22 -3.95
C ALA A 297 39.33 23.78 -3.48
N LEU A 298 38.21 23.92 -4.33
CA LEU A 298 36.88 24.73 -4.14
C LEU A 298 35.47 24.39 -4.93
N ALA A 299 34.22 24.90 -4.54
CA ALA A 299 32.85 25.23 -5.27
C ALA A 299 31.39 24.47 -5.15
N ALA A 300 30.15 25.03 -5.53
CA ALA A 300 28.67 24.53 -5.32
C ALA A 300 27.33 25.10 -6.14
N GLY A 301 26.01 24.61 -6.05
CA GLY A 301 24.66 25.05 -6.76
C GLY A 301 23.15 24.46 -6.43
N LEU A 302 21.91 24.89 -7.00
CA LEU A 302 20.42 24.57 -6.54
C LEU A 302 19.00 24.95 -7.36
N LEU A 303 17.75 24.31 -7.14
CA LEU A 303 16.17 24.61 -7.32
C LEU A 303 15.25 24.49 -8.69
N LEU A 304 13.84 24.46 -8.96
CA LEU A 304 12.33 24.29 -8.48
C LEU A 304 11.22 24.04 -9.69
N ALA A 305 9.80 24.04 -9.91
CA ALA A 305 8.32 24.29 -9.44
C ALA A 305 7.13 23.73 -10.45
N VAL A 306 5.72 23.82 -10.61
CA VAL A 306 4.26 24.01 -10.01
C VAL A 306 3.08 24.12 -11.16
N ALA A 307 1.65 24.07 -11.28
CA ALA A 307 0.21 23.67 -10.77
C ALA A 307 -1.01 23.98 -11.85
N VAL A 308 -2.44 23.91 -11.92
CA VAL A 308 -3.84 23.38 -11.40
C VAL A 308 -5.14 23.99 -12.24
N ARG A 309 -6.56 23.82 -12.40
CA ARG A 309 -7.96 23.12 -12.06
C ARG A 309 -9.14 23.40 -13.18
N ALA A 310 -10.54 23.25 -13.30
CA ALA A 310 -11.95 22.77 -12.79
C ALA A 310 -13.15 22.92 -13.91
N ALA A 311 -14.56 22.79 -14.00
CA ALA A 311 -15.98 22.44 -13.40
C ALA A 311 -17.16 22.29 -14.53
N ALA A 312 -18.58 22.17 -14.60
CA ALA A 312 -20.00 22.10 -13.94
C ALA A 312 -21.18 21.54 -14.95
N SER A 313 -22.60 21.49 -14.99
CA SER A 313 -23.98 21.83 -14.32
C SER A 313 -25.35 21.12 -14.92
N GLU A 314 -26.69 21.39 -14.55
CA GLU A 314 -27.97 20.48 -14.72
C GLU A 314 -29.52 21.00 -15.08
N PRO A 315 -30.81 20.46 -14.70
CA PRO A 315 -32.12 20.28 -15.55
C PRO A 315 -33.67 20.53 -15.02
N ALA A 316 -34.83 20.01 -15.64
CA ALA A 316 -36.36 20.18 -15.34
C ALA A 316 -37.39 19.01 -15.85
N GLY A 317 -38.79 18.84 -15.86
CA GLY A 317 -40.19 19.41 -15.49
C GLY A 317 -41.51 18.47 -15.79
N ASP A 318 -42.86 18.82 -15.57
CA ASP A 318 -44.22 18.10 -15.89
C ASP A 318 -45.58 19.01 -15.84
N ALA A 319 -46.98 18.77 -15.86
CA ALA A 319 -48.06 17.71 -15.59
C ALA A 319 -49.58 17.86 -16.21
N ALA A 320 -50.74 17.36 -15.60
CA ALA A 320 -52.19 17.16 -16.14
C ALA A 320 -53.43 17.41 -15.12
N ALA A 321 -54.81 17.17 -15.17
CA ALA A 321 -55.99 16.50 -15.92
C ALA A 321 -57.45 17.11 -15.49
N VAL A 322 -58.80 16.72 -15.59
CA VAL A 322 -59.87 15.63 -15.91
C VAL A 322 -61.32 16.31 -16.20
N ASP A 323 -62.66 15.90 -16.20
CA ASP A 323 -63.70 14.75 -16.05
C ASP A 323 -65.19 15.15 -16.57
N PRO A 324 -66.27 14.28 -16.79
CA PRO A 324 -67.59 14.61 -17.47
C PRO A 324 -69.01 14.50 -16.72
N LEU A 325 -70.12 13.90 -17.30
CA LEU A 325 -71.59 14.30 -17.20
C LEU A 325 -72.70 13.27 -16.67
N ARG A 326 -74.04 13.55 -16.77
CA ARG A 326 -75.22 12.86 -16.11
C ARG A 326 -76.55 12.89 -16.96
N GLN A 327 -77.80 12.45 -16.58
CA GLN A 327 -78.40 11.87 -15.33
C GLN A 327 -79.59 10.84 -15.39
N GLU A 328 -80.90 11.19 -15.57
CA GLU A 328 -81.97 10.72 -14.61
C GLU A 328 -83.24 9.88 -15.04
N ALA A 329 -84.23 10.38 -15.81
CA ALA A 329 -85.63 10.48 -15.26
C ALA A 329 -86.93 9.85 -15.92
N GLU A 330 -87.18 8.63 -16.41
CA GLU A 330 -86.49 7.33 -16.49
C GLU A 330 -86.62 6.39 -15.25
N ALA A 331 -86.65 5.05 -15.44
CA ALA A 331 -87.16 4.06 -14.44
C ALA A 331 -86.72 2.56 -14.56
N LEU A 332 -87.06 1.82 -15.63
CA LEU A 332 -86.25 0.65 -16.04
C LEU A 332 -84.98 1.14 -16.75
N ARG A 333 -85.03 2.40 -17.20
CA ARG A 333 -83.94 3.37 -17.35
C ARG A 333 -83.62 4.13 -16.02
N ARG A 334 -83.89 3.55 -14.83
CA ARG A 334 -83.20 3.76 -13.53
C ARG A 334 -82.54 2.42 -13.17
N GLY A 335 -83.23 1.31 -13.40
CA GLY A 335 -82.56 0.06 -13.84
C GLY A 335 -81.39 0.36 -14.81
N GLN A 336 -81.56 1.27 -15.76
CA GLN A 336 -80.54 1.86 -16.64
C GLN A 336 -80.43 3.41 -16.50
N ARG A 337 -80.45 3.94 -15.26
CA ARG A 337 -79.81 5.18 -14.74
C ARG A 337 -79.45 5.05 -13.23
N GLU A 338 -79.16 3.81 -12.86
CA GLU A 338 -78.64 3.29 -11.60
C GLU A 338 -77.85 2.02 -11.91
N MET A 339 -78.14 1.26 -12.99
CA MET A 339 -77.11 0.47 -13.70
C MET A 339 -76.42 1.29 -14.78
N GLU A 340 -77.08 2.18 -15.54
CA GLU A 340 -76.30 3.15 -16.34
C GLU A 340 -75.67 4.20 -15.44
N ALA A 341 -76.28 4.60 -14.31
CA ALA A 341 -75.57 5.45 -13.36
C ALA A 341 -74.66 4.67 -12.40
N ASP A 342 -74.77 3.34 -12.21
CA ASP A 342 -73.66 2.58 -11.62
C ASP A 342 -72.55 2.34 -12.63
N LEU A 343 -72.85 2.12 -13.90
CA LEU A 343 -71.84 2.08 -14.95
C LEU A 343 -71.19 3.45 -15.12
N GLU A 344 -71.93 4.56 -15.02
CA GLU A 344 -71.37 5.91 -15.08
C GLU A 344 -70.71 6.30 -13.74
N ARG A 345 -71.19 5.84 -12.57
CA ARG A 345 -70.47 5.95 -11.28
C ARG A 345 -69.23 5.07 -11.25
N LEU A 346 -69.22 3.91 -11.92
CA LEU A 346 -68.06 3.01 -12.06
C LEU A 346 -67.10 3.48 -13.13
N ARG A 347 -67.58 4.15 -14.18
CA ARG A 347 -66.78 4.74 -15.26
C ARG A 347 -66.19 6.08 -14.84
N ARG A 348 -66.92 6.88 -14.05
CA ARG A 348 -66.37 7.99 -13.27
C ARG A 348 -65.38 7.49 -12.24
N ARG A 349 -65.73 6.49 -11.41
CA ARG A 349 -64.73 5.86 -10.51
C ARG A 349 -63.56 5.25 -11.28
N GLU A 350 -63.73 4.79 -12.52
CA GLU A 350 -62.64 4.32 -13.35
C GLU A 350 -61.82 5.49 -13.90
N THR A 351 -62.41 6.61 -14.32
CA THR A 351 -61.65 7.83 -14.72
C THR A 351 -60.99 8.51 -13.53
N ASP A 352 -61.64 8.55 -12.37
CA ASP A 352 -61.10 9.02 -11.08
C ASP A 352 -59.94 8.13 -10.62
N VAL A 353 -60.11 6.80 -10.63
CA VAL A 353 -59.05 5.86 -10.21
C VAL A 353 -57.96 5.74 -11.27
N ALA A 354 -58.26 5.89 -12.56
CA ALA A 354 -57.26 5.97 -13.64
C ALA A 354 -56.50 7.30 -13.62
N ALA A 355 -57.15 8.43 -13.35
CA ALA A 355 -56.48 9.72 -13.15
C ALA A 355 -55.67 9.74 -11.85
N ALA A 356 -56.16 9.10 -10.78
CA ALA A 356 -55.38 8.86 -9.56
C ALA A 356 -54.23 7.85 -9.79
N LEU A 357 -54.34 6.95 -10.78
CA LEU A 357 -53.26 6.07 -11.22
C LEU A 357 -52.24 6.79 -12.12
N ASP A 358 -52.66 7.69 -13.02
CA ASP A 358 -51.73 8.55 -13.77
C ASP A 358 -51.01 9.51 -12.83
N GLN A 359 -51.71 10.12 -11.87
CA GLN A 359 -51.10 10.94 -10.83
C GLN A 359 -50.17 10.11 -9.92
N ALA A 360 -50.51 8.84 -9.61
CA ALA A 360 -49.61 7.94 -8.89
C ALA A 360 -48.41 7.50 -9.75
N ALA A 361 -48.58 7.30 -11.07
CA ALA A 361 -47.52 6.95 -12.00
C ALA A 361 -46.55 8.12 -12.21
N ARG A 362 -47.05 9.36 -12.27
CA ARG A 362 -46.24 10.59 -12.24
C ARG A 362 -45.46 10.71 -10.94
N ARG A 363 -46.10 10.53 -9.78
CA ARG A 363 -45.41 10.51 -8.46
C ARG A 363 -44.37 9.39 -8.36
N LEU A 364 -44.65 8.21 -8.93
CA LEU A 364 -43.71 7.08 -8.99
C LEU A 364 -42.53 7.38 -9.94
N ALA A 365 -42.78 8.00 -11.09
CA ALA A 365 -41.74 8.46 -12.01
C ALA A 365 -40.87 9.56 -11.37
N GLU A 366 -41.48 10.47 -10.62
CA GLU A 366 -40.78 11.52 -9.87
C GLU A 366 -39.91 10.94 -8.75
N SER A 367 -40.46 10.07 -7.89
CA SER A 367 -39.64 9.39 -6.86
C SER A 367 -38.57 8.49 -7.49
N ARG A 368 -38.83 7.81 -8.62
CA ARG A 368 -37.79 7.11 -9.39
C ARG A 368 -36.68 8.05 -9.87
N ARG A 369 -36.99 9.27 -10.28
CA ARG A 369 -35.97 10.30 -10.61
C ARG A 369 -35.19 10.75 -9.37
N ARG A 370 -35.87 11.01 -8.23
CA ARG A 370 -35.21 11.33 -6.95
C ARG A 370 -34.28 10.20 -6.49
N ALA A 371 -34.74 8.95 -6.58
CA ALA A 371 -33.96 7.77 -6.24
C ALA A 371 -32.78 7.54 -7.20
N ALA A 372 -32.91 7.87 -8.49
CA ALA A 372 -31.79 7.86 -9.43
C ALA A 372 -30.74 8.94 -9.10
N ALA A 373 -31.16 10.16 -8.79
CA ALA A 373 -30.26 11.23 -8.33
C ALA A 373 -29.54 10.83 -7.02
N ALA A 374 -30.28 10.31 -6.04
CA ALA A 374 -29.71 9.88 -4.76
C ALA A 374 -28.81 8.63 -4.88
N ARG A 375 -28.98 7.80 -5.92
CA ARG A 375 -28.03 6.74 -6.29
C ARG A 375 -26.74 7.32 -6.88
N ALA A 376 -26.82 8.32 -7.76
CA ALA A 376 -25.64 9.00 -8.27
C ALA A 376 -24.86 9.73 -7.16
N GLU A 377 -25.55 10.37 -6.22
CA GLU A 377 -24.94 10.92 -4.99
C GLU A 377 -24.26 9.83 -4.14
N HIS A 378 -24.92 8.67 -3.97
CA HIS A 378 -24.37 7.52 -3.24
C HIS A 378 -23.12 6.96 -3.94
N GLU A 379 -23.11 6.83 -5.26
CA GLU A 379 -21.95 6.39 -6.05
C GLU A 379 -20.79 7.38 -5.95
N ALA A 380 -21.07 8.69 -5.98
CA ALA A 380 -20.07 9.74 -5.76
C ALA A 380 -19.50 9.73 -4.32
N LEU A 381 -20.34 9.50 -3.31
CA LEU A 381 -19.92 9.35 -1.92
C LEU A 381 -19.10 8.07 -1.71
N ALA A 382 -19.49 6.95 -2.32
CA ALA A 382 -18.73 5.71 -2.31
C ALA A 382 -17.37 5.86 -3.01
N HIS A 383 -17.31 6.62 -4.10
CA HIS A 383 -16.04 6.97 -4.77
C HIS A 383 -15.15 7.84 -3.87
N ARG A 384 -15.71 8.84 -3.20
CA ARG A 384 -15.00 9.65 -2.19
C ARG A 384 -14.46 8.80 -1.04
N VAL A 385 -15.24 7.84 -0.51
CA VAL A 385 -14.77 6.92 0.53
C VAL A 385 -13.59 6.07 0.04
N ARG A 386 -13.60 5.58 -1.21
CA ARG A 386 -12.44 4.87 -1.80
C ARG A 386 -11.19 5.76 -1.89
N LEU A 387 -11.31 6.98 -2.41
CA LEU A 387 -10.18 7.93 -2.47
C LEU A 387 -9.61 8.26 -1.07
N LEU A 388 -10.48 8.39 -0.06
CA LEU A 388 -10.04 8.60 1.32
C LEU A 388 -9.34 7.36 1.89
N GLN A 389 -9.78 6.15 1.56
CA GLN A 389 -9.12 4.90 1.95
C GLN A 389 -7.76 4.71 1.27
N GLU A 390 -7.63 5.10 0.00
CA GLU A 390 -6.35 5.13 -0.73
C GLU A 390 -5.37 6.12 -0.08
N ALA A 391 -5.81 7.35 0.18
CA ALA A 391 -5.00 8.35 0.91
C ALA A 391 -4.61 7.88 2.33
N ARG A 392 -5.51 7.18 3.03
CA ARG A 392 -5.25 6.57 4.34
C ARG A 392 -4.13 5.53 4.26
N SER A 393 -4.14 4.68 3.23
CA SER A 393 -3.12 3.64 2.99
C SER A 393 -1.76 4.24 2.65
N ASP A 394 -1.71 5.31 1.84
CA ASP A 394 -0.46 6.03 1.53
C ASP A 394 0.15 6.65 2.79
N LEU A 395 -0.69 7.24 3.65
CA LEU A 395 -0.27 7.89 4.89
C LEU A 395 0.17 6.89 5.97
N GLU A 396 -0.54 5.75 6.09
CA GLU A 396 -0.10 4.57 6.87
C GLU A 396 1.28 4.08 6.39
N GLY A 397 1.53 4.09 5.08
CA GLY A 397 2.84 3.80 4.49
C GLY A 397 3.93 4.78 4.91
N ARG A 398 3.69 6.10 4.80
CA ARG A 398 4.64 7.15 5.23
C ARG A 398 4.97 7.07 6.71
N LEU A 399 3.96 6.92 7.57
CA LEU A 399 4.14 6.75 9.01
C LEU A 399 4.99 5.52 9.34
N ALA A 400 4.82 4.41 8.61
CA ALA A 400 5.66 3.24 8.77
C ALA A 400 7.13 3.51 8.36
N GLU A 401 7.39 4.31 7.33
CA GLU A 401 8.74 4.72 6.94
C GLU A 401 9.39 5.69 7.94
N LEU A 402 8.64 6.68 8.42
CA LEU A 402 9.10 7.61 9.47
C LEU A 402 9.43 6.86 10.77
N LYS A 403 8.55 5.95 11.22
CA LYS A 403 8.81 5.08 12.39
C LYS A 403 10.03 4.16 12.17
N ARG A 404 10.25 3.62 10.96
CA ARG A 404 11.47 2.84 10.63
C ARG A 404 12.74 3.70 10.66
N ALA A 405 12.68 4.95 10.22
CA ALA A 405 13.82 5.88 10.28
C ALA A 405 14.18 6.22 11.74
N LEU A 406 13.17 6.54 12.55
CA LEU A 406 13.32 6.83 13.97
C LEU A 406 13.78 5.58 14.77
N ALA A 407 13.29 4.37 14.44
CA ALA A 407 13.75 3.12 15.04
C ALA A 407 15.26 2.89 14.81
N LYS A 408 15.77 3.15 13.59
CA LYS A 408 17.22 3.11 13.28
C LYS A 408 18.00 4.16 14.09
N ARG A 409 17.43 5.35 14.29
CA ARG A 409 18.00 6.43 15.11
C ARG A 409 18.14 5.99 16.57
N LEU A 410 17.11 5.38 17.14
CA LEU A 410 17.11 4.86 18.51
C LEU A 410 18.06 3.65 18.69
N ARG A 411 18.09 2.72 17.74
CA ARG A 411 19.06 1.61 17.71
C ARG A 411 20.51 2.12 17.74
N ALA A 412 20.81 3.17 16.97
CA ALA A 412 22.13 3.80 16.97
C ALA A 412 22.46 4.51 18.31
N LEU A 413 21.49 5.20 18.93
CA LEU A 413 21.67 5.81 20.26
C LEU A 413 21.91 4.75 21.35
N TYR A 414 21.16 3.64 21.32
CA TYR A 414 21.38 2.52 22.25
C TYR A 414 22.76 1.88 22.06
N GLY A 415 23.17 1.64 20.81
CA GLY A 415 24.51 1.15 20.50
C GLY A 415 25.63 2.07 21.02
N VAL A 416 25.48 3.39 20.90
CA VAL A 416 26.45 4.36 21.44
C VAL A 416 26.49 4.33 22.98
N HIS A 417 25.36 4.22 23.66
CA HIS A 417 25.33 4.07 25.12
C HIS A 417 26.00 2.77 25.58
N ARG A 418 25.57 1.63 25.01
CA ARG A 418 25.92 0.29 25.50
C ARG A 418 27.33 -0.18 25.09
N LEU A 419 27.88 0.35 24.01
CA LEU A 419 29.28 0.14 23.60
C LEU A 419 30.26 1.16 24.22
N GLY A 420 29.78 2.01 25.13
CA GLY A 420 30.58 2.88 26.00
C GLY A 420 31.17 4.15 25.34
N PRO A 421 31.90 4.98 26.12
CA PRO A 421 32.45 6.26 25.64
C PRO A 421 33.46 6.18 24.49
N ALA A 422 33.96 4.97 24.19
CA ALA A 422 34.74 4.70 22.98
C ALA A 422 33.87 4.77 21.72
N ALA A 423 32.62 4.27 21.77
CA ALA A 423 31.73 4.12 20.63
C ALA A 423 31.14 5.43 20.10
N SER A 424 30.98 6.44 20.96
CA SER A 424 30.59 7.80 20.57
C SER A 424 31.67 8.54 19.76
N GLY A 425 32.88 7.97 19.64
CA GLY A 425 34.02 8.61 19.01
C GLY A 425 34.66 9.64 19.95
N GLY A 426 35.46 9.15 20.89
CA GLY A 426 35.95 9.91 22.04
C GLY A 426 36.39 11.35 21.75
N ALA A 427 35.59 12.32 22.20
CA ALA A 427 35.77 13.76 21.97
C ALA A 427 37.13 14.32 22.47
N LEU A 428 37.83 13.56 23.31
CA LEU A 428 39.16 13.86 23.83
C LEU A 428 40.28 13.71 22.78
N ALA A 429 40.06 12.96 21.70
CA ALA A 429 41.02 12.78 20.60
C ALA A 429 40.79 13.71 19.41
N ALA A 430 39.64 14.39 19.35
CA ALA A 430 39.23 15.21 18.22
C ALA A 430 39.92 16.59 18.22
N SER A 431 40.53 16.95 17.08
CA SER A 431 41.07 18.29 16.86
C SER A 431 39.98 19.36 16.98
N PRO A 432 40.32 20.65 17.19
CA PRO A 432 39.31 21.71 17.29
C PRO A 432 38.37 21.77 16.08
N VAL A 433 38.90 21.49 14.88
CA VAL A 433 38.12 21.43 13.63
C VAL A 433 37.17 20.23 13.59
N GLU A 434 37.57 19.09 14.17
CA GLU A 434 36.70 17.91 14.25
C GLU A 434 35.61 18.07 15.31
N ARG A 435 35.88 18.75 16.43
CA ARG A 435 34.86 19.10 17.42
C ARG A 435 33.82 20.07 16.84
N GLN A 436 34.26 21.14 16.17
CA GLN A 436 33.34 22.04 15.46
C GLN A 436 32.50 21.33 14.39
N ARG A 437 33.09 20.35 13.67
CA ARG A 437 32.36 19.50 12.71
C ARG A 437 31.38 18.53 13.37
N ALA A 438 31.69 18.04 14.57
CA ALA A 438 30.80 17.19 15.35
C ALA A 438 29.62 17.98 15.93
N GLU A 439 29.86 19.19 16.45
CA GLU A 439 28.84 20.13 16.93
C GLU A 439 27.89 20.53 15.78
N ALA A 440 28.41 21.06 14.68
CA ALA A 440 27.61 21.37 13.49
C ALA A 440 27.01 20.12 12.82
N GLY A 441 27.51 18.92 13.12
CA GLY A 441 26.90 17.64 12.73
C GLY A 441 25.68 17.33 13.58
N LEU A 442 25.82 17.45 14.90
CA LEU A 442 24.78 17.25 15.90
C LEU A 442 23.63 18.25 15.73
N GLU A 443 23.90 19.53 15.50
CA GLU A 443 22.86 20.55 15.25
C GLU A 443 21.99 20.20 14.04
N ARG A 444 22.62 19.87 12.89
CA ARG A 444 21.89 19.47 11.66
C ARG A 444 21.07 18.20 11.86
N LEU A 445 21.56 17.29 12.69
CA LEU A 445 20.90 16.03 13.03
C LEU A 445 19.76 16.22 14.04
N LEU A 446 19.90 17.07 15.06
CA LEU A 446 18.80 17.45 15.95
C LEU A 446 17.70 18.18 15.19
N ALA A 447 18.06 19.08 14.26
CA ALA A 447 17.10 19.71 13.36
C ALA A 447 16.46 18.72 12.36
N HIS A 448 17.08 17.58 12.07
CA HIS A 448 16.49 16.51 11.26
C HIS A 448 15.53 15.64 12.11
N ASP A 449 15.97 15.20 13.29
CA ASP A 449 15.15 14.44 14.24
C ASP A 449 13.88 15.24 14.61
N ALA A 450 13.99 16.55 14.86
CA ALA A 450 12.84 17.42 15.14
C ALA A 450 11.86 17.53 13.95
N ARG A 451 12.35 17.55 12.70
CA ARG A 451 11.49 17.54 11.51
C ARG A 451 10.81 16.18 11.30
N LEU A 452 11.49 15.07 11.60
CA LEU A 452 10.89 13.74 11.56
C LEU A 452 9.74 13.62 12.57
N LEU A 453 9.90 14.18 13.78
CA LEU A 453 8.83 14.19 14.79
C LEU A 453 7.65 15.10 14.40
N SER A 454 7.91 16.29 13.85
CA SER A 454 6.85 17.17 13.35
C SER A 454 6.04 16.48 12.26
N ALA A 455 6.71 15.95 11.22
CA ALA A 455 6.06 15.21 10.13
C ALA A 455 5.28 13.98 10.63
N LEU A 456 5.80 13.24 11.62
CA LEU A 456 5.09 12.08 12.19
C LEU A 456 3.83 12.51 12.97
N ALA A 457 3.88 13.63 13.71
CA ALA A 457 2.72 14.17 14.40
C ALA A 457 1.66 14.75 13.44
N GLU A 458 2.11 15.42 12.37
CA GLU A 458 1.29 15.95 11.29
C GLU A 458 0.58 14.81 10.51
N ASP A 459 1.33 13.82 10.01
CA ASP A 459 0.79 12.64 9.32
C ASP A 459 -0.16 11.85 10.23
N ALA A 460 0.11 11.72 11.53
CA ALA A 460 -0.77 11.03 12.48
C ALA A 460 -2.08 11.79 12.75
N ALA A 461 -2.03 13.12 12.80
CA ALA A 461 -3.22 13.96 12.94
C ALA A 461 -4.08 13.96 11.66
N GLU A 462 -3.45 13.99 10.48
CA GLU A 462 -4.15 13.83 9.21
C GLU A 462 -4.78 12.43 9.09
N LEU A 463 -4.08 11.37 9.51
CA LEU A 463 -4.61 10.01 9.52
C LEU A 463 -5.88 9.88 10.38
N ALA A 464 -5.88 10.45 11.58
CA ALA A 464 -7.07 10.46 12.44
C ALA A 464 -8.22 11.27 11.81
N GLY A 465 -7.92 12.39 11.16
CA GLY A 465 -8.91 13.19 10.41
C GLY A 465 -9.50 12.45 9.21
N LEU A 466 -8.68 11.69 8.47
CA LEU A 466 -9.14 10.82 7.38
C LEU A 466 -10.00 9.67 7.90
N GLN A 467 -9.61 9.01 8.98
CA GLN A 467 -10.39 7.93 9.60
C GLN A 467 -11.78 8.41 10.04
N ALA A 468 -11.86 9.53 10.78
CA ALA A 468 -13.13 10.14 11.18
C ALA A 468 -13.98 10.60 9.98
N SER A 469 -13.35 11.06 8.90
CA SER A 469 -14.03 11.43 7.65
C SER A 469 -14.62 10.21 6.94
N ILE A 470 -13.86 9.12 6.83
CA ILE A 470 -14.30 7.84 6.25
C ILE A 470 -15.48 7.27 7.04
N GLU A 471 -15.40 7.27 8.38
CA GLU A 471 -16.47 6.76 9.25
C GLU A 471 -17.75 7.60 9.09
N ALA A 472 -17.64 8.93 9.15
CA ALA A 472 -18.78 9.83 8.99
C ALA A 472 -19.42 9.75 7.59
N ASP A 473 -18.62 9.62 6.51
CA ASP A 473 -19.14 9.43 5.15
C ASP A 473 -19.75 8.04 4.96
N SER A 474 -19.19 6.99 5.57
CA SER A 474 -19.74 5.62 5.52
C SER A 474 -21.07 5.52 6.28
N ALA A 475 -21.20 6.19 7.43
CA ALA A 475 -22.45 6.29 8.18
C ALA A 475 -23.53 7.02 7.37
N ARG A 476 -23.20 8.18 6.78
CA ARG A 476 -24.09 8.92 5.85
C ARG A 476 -24.54 8.05 4.66
N LEU A 477 -23.62 7.28 4.09
CA LEU A 477 -23.86 6.39 2.95
C LEU A 477 -24.83 5.26 3.30
N GLY A 478 -24.63 4.62 4.45
CA GLY A 478 -25.51 3.55 4.95
C GLY A 478 -26.93 4.03 5.26
N GLU A 479 -27.06 5.18 5.94
CA GLU A 479 -28.38 5.76 6.24
C GLU A 479 -29.15 6.15 4.97
N ARG A 480 -28.48 6.80 4.00
CA ARG A 480 -29.12 7.22 2.74
C ARG A 480 -29.55 6.02 1.90
N LEU A 481 -28.80 4.92 1.91
CA LEU A 481 -29.18 3.67 1.23
C LEU A 481 -30.38 3.00 1.90
N ALA A 482 -30.41 2.91 3.24
CA ALA A 482 -31.55 2.33 3.96
C ALA A 482 -32.86 3.09 3.68
N ARG A 483 -32.84 4.43 3.73
CA ARG A 483 -33.98 5.29 3.38
C ARG A 483 -34.46 5.06 1.93
N LEU A 484 -33.54 4.91 0.99
CA LEU A 484 -33.86 4.65 -0.43
C LEU A 484 -34.51 3.28 -0.64
N GLU A 485 -34.04 2.23 0.05
CA GLU A 485 -34.69 0.92 -0.01
C GLU A 485 -36.10 0.96 0.58
N GLU A 486 -36.31 1.66 1.68
CA GLU A 486 -37.61 1.78 2.32
C GLU A 486 -38.63 2.55 1.45
N GLU A 487 -38.24 3.71 0.88
CA GLU A 487 -39.10 4.48 -0.04
C GLU A 487 -39.49 3.66 -1.28
N LEU A 488 -38.54 2.97 -1.90
CA LEU A 488 -38.79 2.12 -3.08
C LEU A 488 -39.68 0.90 -2.75
N ARG A 489 -39.49 0.26 -1.58
CA ARG A 489 -40.35 -0.84 -1.13
C ARG A 489 -41.79 -0.35 -0.89
N ALA A 490 -41.98 0.73 -0.15
CA ALA A 490 -43.30 1.30 0.14
C ALA A 490 -44.07 1.68 -1.15
N LEU A 491 -43.39 2.31 -2.11
CA LEU A 491 -44.00 2.71 -3.38
C LEU A 491 -44.33 1.51 -4.28
N SER A 492 -43.52 0.45 -4.30
CA SER A 492 -43.82 -0.74 -5.10
C SER A 492 -45.04 -1.51 -4.58
N LEU A 493 -45.21 -1.60 -3.25
CA LEU A 493 -46.40 -2.16 -2.61
C LEU A 493 -47.66 -1.34 -2.92
N ALA A 494 -47.59 -0.01 -2.75
CA ALA A 494 -48.71 0.89 -3.01
C ALA A 494 -49.18 0.91 -4.49
N ALA A 495 -48.25 0.68 -5.43
CA ALA A 495 -48.58 0.50 -6.85
C ALA A 495 -49.32 -0.83 -7.09
N ALA A 496 -48.77 -1.95 -6.61
CA ALA A 496 -49.35 -3.28 -6.81
C ALA A 496 -50.76 -3.43 -6.18
N GLU A 497 -51.00 -2.76 -5.04
CA GLU A 497 -52.33 -2.72 -4.42
C GLU A 497 -53.34 -1.93 -5.26
N ARG A 498 -52.93 -0.79 -5.84
CA ARG A 498 -53.78 0.02 -6.74
C ARG A 498 -54.09 -0.67 -8.07
N GLU A 499 -53.13 -1.38 -8.67
CA GLU A 499 -53.38 -2.17 -9.89
C GLU A 499 -54.42 -3.27 -9.64
N ARG A 500 -54.31 -4.00 -8.52
CA ARG A 500 -55.31 -4.98 -8.09
C ARG A 500 -56.69 -4.35 -7.91
N LEU A 501 -56.76 -3.14 -7.36
CA LEU A 501 -58.00 -2.41 -7.19
C LEU A 501 -58.64 -2.02 -8.54
N LEU A 502 -57.85 -1.48 -9.48
CA LEU A 502 -58.34 -1.13 -10.83
C LEU A 502 -58.78 -2.39 -11.62
N ALA A 503 -57.99 -3.46 -11.56
CA ALA A 503 -58.34 -4.73 -12.19
C ALA A 503 -59.68 -5.27 -11.67
N ARG A 504 -59.93 -5.17 -10.35
CA ARG A 504 -61.20 -5.54 -9.74
C ARG A 504 -62.35 -4.61 -10.16
N ILE A 505 -62.12 -3.30 -10.27
CA ILE A 505 -63.12 -2.33 -10.77
C ILE A 505 -63.49 -2.61 -12.23
N ARG A 506 -62.51 -2.89 -13.11
CA ARG A 506 -62.75 -3.26 -14.50
C ARG A 506 -63.54 -4.56 -14.64
N LEU A 507 -63.18 -5.57 -13.86
CA LEU A 507 -63.87 -6.87 -13.87
C LEU A 507 -65.31 -6.75 -13.36
N ASP A 508 -65.56 -5.95 -12.31
CA ASP A 508 -66.91 -5.64 -11.82
C ASP A 508 -67.71 -4.80 -12.84
N ARG A 509 -67.07 -3.80 -13.49
CA ARG A 509 -67.65 -3.01 -14.58
C ARG A 509 -68.06 -3.89 -15.75
N ASP A 510 -67.21 -4.83 -16.19
CA ASP A 510 -67.48 -5.67 -17.36
C ASP A 510 -68.49 -6.78 -17.06
N ALA A 511 -68.52 -7.28 -15.83
CA ALA A 511 -69.63 -8.12 -15.33
C ALA A 511 -70.96 -7.34 -15.32
N ARG A 512 -70.97 -6.08 -14.86
CA ARG A 512 -72.18 -5.23 -14.91
C ARG A 512 -72.54 -4.78 -16.32
N ARG A 513 -71.56 -4.58 -17.21
CA ARG A 513 -71.79 -4.23 -18.63
C ARG A 513 -72.41 -5.39 -19.38
N THR A 514 -71.96 -6.62 -19.13
CA THR A 514 -72.58 -7.82 -19.70
C THR A 514 -73.95 -8.13 -19.08
N ALA A 515 -74.17 -7.83 -17.79
CA ALA A 515 -75.51 -7.86 -17.20
C ALA A 515 -76.44 -6.78 -17.78
N ALA A 516 -75.95 -5.55 -17.96
CA ALA A 516 -76.69 -4.46 -18.60
C ALA A 516 -77.02 -4.77 -20.06
N ALA A 517 -76.09 -5.33 -20.83
CA ALA A 517 -76.36 -5.76 -22.21
C ALA A 517 -77.46 -6.84 -22.28
N ARG A 518 -77.54 -7.77 -21.32
CA ARG A 518 -78.65 -8.74 -21.21
C ARG A 518 -79.98 -8.07 -20.84
N LEU A 519 -79.95 -7.05 -19.99
CA LEU A 519 -81.14 -6.24 -19.66
C LEU A 519 -81.57 -5.37 -20.84
N GLU A 520 -80.62 -4.89 -21.64
CA GLU A 520 -80.87 -4.12 -22.86
C GLU A 520 -81.39 -5.04 -23.98
N GLU A 521 -80.88 -6.27 -24.13
CA GLU A 521 -81.48 -7.30 -24.99
C GLU A 521 -82.90 -7.66 -24.53
N ALA A 522 -83.13 -7.82 -23.22
CA ALA A 522 -84.46 -8.07 -22.69
C ALA A 522 -85.41 -6.88 -22.94
N GLY A 523 -84.89 -5.65 -22.81
CA GLY A 523 -85.59 -4.41 -23.13
C GLY A 523 -85.90 -4.26 -24.62
N ARG A 524 -84.93 -4.55 -25.50
CA ARG A 524 -85.11 -4.55 -26.96
C ARG A 524 -86.09 -5.65 -27.40
N ARG A 525 -86.06 -6.84 -26.79
CA ARG A 525 -87.11 -7.86 -27.01
C ARG A 525 -88.49 -7.36 -26.57
N LEU A 526 -88.58 -6.61 -25.47
CA LEU A 526 -89.81 -5.97 -25.02
C LEU A 526 -90.28 -4.88 -26.00
N GLU A 527 -89.35 -4.06 -26.51
CA GLU A 527 -89.63 -3.05 -27.55
C GLU A 527 -89.98 -3.67 -28.90
N GLU A 528 -89.42 -4.84 -29.26
CA GLU A 528 -89.78 -5.60 -30.46
C GLU A 528 -91.15 -6.27 -30.30
N GLN A 529 -91.49 -6.77 -29.12
CA GLN A 529 -92.86 -7.18 -28.79
C GLN A 529 -93.83 -5.99 -28.92
N MET A 530 -93.47 -4.79 -28.46
CA MET A 530 -94.28 -3.58 -28.66
C MET A 530 -94.36 -3.17 -30.15
N ARG A 531 -93.24 -3.24 -30.89
CA ARG A 531 -93.14 -2.85 -32.30
C ARG A 531 -93.87 -3.84 -33.23
N SER A 532 -94.06 -5.09 -32.80
CA SER A 532 -94.86 -6.09 -33.53
C SER A 532 -96.35 -5.73 -33.69
N LEU A 533 -96.84 -4.73 -32.94
CA LEU A 533 -98.25 -4.31 -32.92
C LEU A 533 -98.58 -3.13 -33.86
N ILE A 534 -97.61 -2.49 -34.53
CA ILE A 534 -97.87 -1.24 -35.30
C ILE A 534 -97.19 -1.23 -36.68
N GLY A 535 -98.01 -1.39 -37.72
CA GLY A 535 -97.97 -0.65 -39.01
C GLY A 535 -96.70 -0.65 -39.89
N ARG A 536 -96.83 -1.10 -41.14
CA ARG A 536 -95.82 -0.99 -42.22
C ARG A 536 -96.47 -0.53 -43.53
N PRO A 537 -95.77 0.24 -44.38
CA PRO A 537 -95.62 -0.19 -45.78
C PRO A 537 -94.20 0.04 -46.35
N ALA A 538 -93.97 -0.37 -47.60
CA ALA A 538 -92.75 -0.18 -48.40
C ALA A 538 -93.02 0.79 -49.58
N PRO A 539 -91.99 1.28 -50.29
CA PRO A 539 -91.41 0.56 -51.45
C PRO A 539 -89.88 0.34 -51.28
N ASP A 540 -88.99 0.09 -52.26
CA ASP A 540 -89.05 0.09 -53.74
C ASP A 540 -88.02 -0.90 -54.38
N ALA A 541 -87.78 -0.84 -55.69
CA ALA A 541 -87.03 -1.84 -56.48
C ALA A 541 -85.79 -1.32 -57.24
N ALA A 542 -84.80 -2.21 -57.45
CA ALA A 542 -83.97 -2.32 -58.66
C ALA A 542 -83.14 -3.63 -58.67
N ILE A 543 -83.20 -4.44 -59.74
CA ILE A 543 -82.35 -5.63 -59.93
C ILE A 543 -81.85 -5.71 -61.37
N ALA A 544 -80.55 -6.00 -61.53
CA ALA A 544 -79.90 -6.43 -62.78
C ALA A 544 -78.65 -7.28 -62.46
N PRO A 545 -78.10 -8.00 -63.45
CA PRO A 545 -78.39 -9.40 -63.75
C PRO A 545 -77.62 -10.40 -62.86
N PRO A 546 -78.00 -11.70 -62.88
CA PRO A 546 -77.31 -12.75 -62.12
C PRO A 546 -76.05 -13.29 -62.82
N ALA A 547 -75.11 -13.80 -62.01
CA ALA A 547 -74.04 -14.71 -62.44
C ALA A 547 -74.62 -16.10 -62.78
N PRO A 548 -73.88 -17.01 -63.46
CA PRO A 548 -74.32 -18.39 -63.63
C PRO A 548 -74.62 -19.07 -62.28
N PRO A 549 -75.65 -19.94 -62.19
CA PRO A 549 -76.04 -20.57 -60.94
C PRO A 549 -74.94 -21.51 -60.43
N MET A 550 -74.69 -21.44 -59.12
CA MET A 550 -73.57 -22.11 -58.46
C MET A 550 -73.55 -23.64 -58.68
N ALA A 551 -74.72 -24.25 -58.95
CA ALA A 551 -74.84 -25.66 -59.31
C ALA A 551 -74.00 -26.09 -60.54
N ALA A 552 -73.67 -25.16 -61.44
CA ALA A 552 -72.80 -25.42 -62.61
C ALA A 552 -71.29 -25.30 -62.31
N ALA A 553 -70.91 -24.81 -61.13
CA ALA A 553 -69.51 -24.50 -60.77
C ALA A 553 -68.81 -25.59 -59.93
N LYS A 554 -69.45 -26.75 -59.72
CA LYS A 554 -68.84 -27.85 -58.95
C LYS A 554 -67.65 -28.45 -59.71
N GLY A 555 -66.45 -28.31 -59.15
CA GLY A 555 -65.19 -28.71 -59.79
C GLY A 555 -64.55 -27.60 -60.62
N LEU A 556 -65.02 -26.34 -60.50
CA LEU A 556 -64.54 -25.18 -61.24
C LEU A 556 -64.34 -23.93 -60.37
N LEU A 557 -64.48 -24.01 -59.04
CA LEU A 557 -64.24 -22.85 -58.16
C LEU A 557 -62.77 -22.43 -58.14
N LEU A 558 -62.53 -21.13 -58.12
CA LEU A 558 -61.19 -20.57 -57.93
C LEU A 558 -60.70 -20.86 -56.51
N PHE A 559 -59.42 -21.21 -56.37
CA PHE A 559 -58.78 -21.34 -55.06
C PHE A 559 -58.66 -19.94 -54.41
N PRO A 560 -58.96 -19.76 -53.10
CA PRO A 560 -59.05 -18.43 -52.48
C PRO A 560 -57.69 -17.77 -52.19
N LEU A 561 -56.58 -18.40 -52.59
CA LEU A 561 -55.20 -17.97 -52.36
C LEU A 561 -54.37 -18.15 -53.65
N GLN A 562 -53.13 -17.66 -53.69
CA GLN A 562 -52.38 -17.64 -54.95
C GLN A 562 -51.67 -18.98 -55.22
N GLY A 563 -52.07 -19.65 -56.32
CA GLY A 563 -51.51 -20.92 -56.79
C GLY A 563 -52.54 -22.07 -56.80
N SER A 564 -52.09 -23.28 -57.15
CA SER A 564 -52.91 -24.49 -57.00
C SER A 564 -53.05 -24.88 -55.53
N MET A 565 -54.13 -25.59 -55.21
CA MET A 565 -54.16 -26.42 -54.02
C MET A 565 -53.13 -27.54 -54.17
N ASN A 566 -52.18 -27.64 -53.24
CA ASN A 566 -51.32 -28.81 -53.07
C ASN A 566 -51.59 -29.36 -51.67
N ALA A 567 -51.51 -30.69 -51.46
CA ALA A 567 -51.84 -31.31 -50.17
C ALA A 567 -51.09 -30.72 -48.97
N ALA A 568 -49.86 -30.22 -49.18
CA ALA A 568 -49.03 -29.57 -48.15
C ALA A 568 -49.57 -28.21 -47.64
N ARG A 569 -50.58 -27.60 -48.29
CA ARG A 569 -51.21 -26.34 -47.85
C ARG A 569 -52.45 -26.54 -46.98
N LEU A 570 -52.95 -27.77 -46.78
CA LEU A 570 -54.10 -28.05 -45.92
C LEU A 570 -53.63 -28.39 -44.49
N LEU A 571 -53.90 -27.51 -43.53
CA LEU A 571 -53.54 -27.71 -42.12
C LEU A 571 -54.51 -28.67 -41.41
N GLN A 572 -55.81 -28.53 -41.68
CA GLN A 572 -56.85 -29.36 -41.08
C GLN A 572 -58.06 -29.51 -42.02
N ARG A 573 -58.67 -30.70 -41.98
CA ARG A 573 -59.95 -31.03 -42.63
C ARG A 573 -60.84 -31.70 -41.57
N ASN A 574 -62.09 -31.27 -41.45
CA ASN A 574 -63.11 -31.91 -40.60
C ASN A 574 -64.12 -32.68 -41.47
N PRO A 575 -63.82 -33.91 -41.93
CA PRO A 575 -64.71 -34.66 -42.79
C PRO A 575 -65.90 -35.23 -42.00
N GLY A 576 -67.09 -34.69 -42.26
CA GLY A 576 -68.36 -35.39 -42.02
C GLY A 576 -69.23 -34.91 -40.84
N PRO A 577 -70.44 -35.49 -40.68
CA PRO A 577 -71.51 -34.82 -39.94
C PRO A 577 -71.43 -34.89 -38.40
N ALA A 578 -70.49 -35.66 -37.84
CA ALA A 578 -70.57 -36.17 -36.46
C ALA A 578 -69.48 -35.67 -35.49
N ALA A 579 -68.70 -34.64 -35.86
CA ALA A 579 -67.81 -33.95 -34.93
C ALA A 579 -68.53 -32.78 -34.23
N ALA A 580 -68.74 -32.88 -32.92
CA ALA A 580 -69.46 -31.88 -32.13
C ALA A 580 -68.54 -30.69 -31.76
N GLY A 581 -68.38 -29.72 -32.68
CA GLY A 581 -67.41 -28.63 -32.47
C GLY A 581 -67.45 -27.45 -33.44
N PHE A 582 -68.63 -26.99 -33.88
CA PHE A 582 -68.90 -25.74 -34.61
C PHE A 582 -68.15 -25.41 -35.94
N ARG A 583 -67.05 -26.08 -36.30
CA ARG A 583 -66.22 -25.80 -37.50
C ARG A 583 -66.30 -26.95 -38.51
N LYS A 584 -66.79 -26.67 -39.73
CA LYS A 584 -66.98 -27.66 -40.81
C LYS A 584 -66.29 -27.28 -42.14
N GLY A 585 -65.47 -26.23 -42.12
CA GLY A 585 -64.61 -25.83 -43.24
C GLY A 585 -63.27 -26.57 -43.28
N ILE A 586 -62.35 -26.00 -44.05
CA ILE A 586 -60.94 -26.37 -44.15
C ILE A 586 -60.07 -25.20 -43.66
N GLU A 587 -58.88 -25.50 -43.15
CA GLU A 587 -57.91 -24.51 -42.69
C GLU A 587 -56.66 -24.59 -43.57
N ILE A 588 -56.32 -23.48 -44.23
CA ILE A 588 -55.34 -23.42 -45.32
C ILE A 588 -54.13 -22.58 -44.89
N ALA A 589 -52.93 -23.14 -44.98
CA ALA A 589 -51.68 -22.44 -44.66
C ALA A 589 -51.37 -21.34 -45.70
N ALA A 590 -51.07 -20.14 -45.20
CA ALA A 590 -50.75 -18.96 -46.00
C ALA A 590 -49.87 -17.99 -45.19
N GLU A 591 -49.13 -17.12 -45.86
CA GLU A 591 -48.35 -16.09 -45.15
C GLU A 591 -49.26 -14.94 -44.70
N ARG A 592 -48.99 -14.32 -43.54
CA ARG A 592 -49.72 -13.14 -43.08
C ARG A 592 -49.56 -12.01 -44.11
N GLY A 593 -50.69 -11.44 -44.53
CA GLY A 593 -50.74 -10.51 -45.66
C GLY A 593 -51.02 -11.14 -47.04
N GLU A 594 -51.09 -12.47 -47.18
CA GLU A 594 -51.40 -13.09 -48.50
C GLU A 594 -52.82 -12.66 -48.96
N PRO A 595 -52.99 -12.17 -50.22
CA PRO A 595 -54.29 -11.69 -50.70
C PRO A 595 -55.33 -12.81 -50.86
N VAL A 596 -56.41 -12.73 -50.08
CA VAL A 596 -57.54 -13.66 -50.13
C VAL A 596 -58.52 -13.24 -51.23
N ARG A 597 -58.98 -14.20 -52.03
CA ARG A 597 -59.84 -13.99 -53.21
C ARG A 597 -61.20 -14.68 -53.08
N ALA A 598 -62.24 -14.05 -53.63
CA ALA A 598 -63.57 -14.63 -53.72
C ALA A 598 -63.59 -15.84 -54.69
N VAL A 599 -64.03 -17.01 -54.22
CA VAL A 599 -64.03 -18.25 -55.04
C VAL A 599 -65.03 -18.25 -56.20
N HIS A 600 -66.08 -17.42 -56.08
CA HIS A 600 -67.16 -17.24 -57.06
C HIS A 600 -67.74 -15.83 -56.92
N GLY A 601 -68.48 -15.35 -57.93
CA GLY A 601 -69.19 -14.08 -57.87
C GLY A 601 -70.39 -14.14 -56.92
N GLY A 602 -70.70 -13.03 -56.25
CA GLY A 602 -71.76 -12.98 -55.24
C GLY A 602 -71.89 -11.63 -54.53
N THR A 603 -72.71 -11.56 -53.49
CA THR A 603 -72.94 -10.38 -52.65
C THR A 603 -72.44 -10.63 -51.23
N VAL A 604 -71.67 -9.72 -50.66
CA VAL A 604 -71.16 -9.82 -49.29
C VAL A 604 -72.29 -9.60 -48.29
N LEU A 605 -72.60 -10.60 -47.46
CA LEU A 605 -73.58 -10.50 -46.37
C LEU A 605 -72.99 -9.99 -45.06
N PHE A 606 -71.69 -10.20 -44.87
CA PHE A 606 -70.98 -9.85 -43.63
C PHE A 606 -69.50 -9.61 -43.94
N ALA A 607 -68.90 -8.61 -43.30
CA ALA A 607 -67.47 -8.28 -43.36
C ALA A 607 -67.10 -7.44 -42.12
N ASP A 608 -66.87 -8.10 -40.98
CA ASP A 608 -66.51 -7.48 -39.69
C ASP A 608 -65.86 -8.54 -38.76
N TRP A 609 -65.51 -8.17 -37.53
CA TRP A 609 -65.02 -9.09 -36.51
C TRP A 609 -66.13 -9.99 -35.95
N PHE A 610 -65.94 -11.31 -35.98
CA PHE A 610 -66.86 -12.30 -35.44
C PHE A 610 -66.22 -13.15 -34.32
N GLY A 611 -66.94 -13.29 -33.20
CA GLY A 611 -66.46 -14.00 -32.02
C GLY A 611 -66.08 -15.46 -32.29
N GLY A 612 -64.81 -15.82 -32.05
CA GLY A 612 -64.26 -17.16 -32.29
C GLY A 612 -63.78 -17.45 -33.72
N TYR A 613 -63.91 -16.47 -34.63
CA TYR A 613 -63.48 -16.54 -36.03
C TYR A 613 -62.59 -15.35 -36.48
N GLY A 614 -62.49 -14.29 -35.68
CA GLY A 614 -61.70 -13.10 -36.03
C GLY A 614 -62.39 -12.25 -37.09
N ASN A 615 -61.64 -11.46 -37.87
CA ASN A 615 -62.20 -10.78 -39.02
C ASN A 615 -62.69 -11.81 -40.04
N MET A 616 -63.95 -11.69 -40.47
CA MET A 616 -64.66 -12.70 -41.24
C MET A 616 -65.51 -12.07 -42.35
N ILE A 617 -65.47 -12.66 -43.54
CA ILE A 617 -66.33 -12.32 -44.68
C ILE A 617 -67.29 -13.48 -44.96
N ILE A 618 -68.55 -13.17 -45.28
CA ILE A 618 -69.53 -14.13 -45.84
C ILE A 618 -70.05 -13.58 -47.17
N ILE A 619 -70.08 -14.42 -48.21
CA ILE A 619 -70.59 -14.08 -49.55
C ILE A 619 -71.75 -15.03 -49.92
N ASP A 620 -72.90 -14.48 -50.32
CA ASP A 620 -74.01 -15.21 -50.95
C ASP A 620 -73.79 -15.26 -52.47
N HIS A 621 -73.83 -16.47 -53.03
CA HIS A 621 -73.63 -16.75 -54.46
C HIS A 621 -74.94 -17.04 -55.22
N GLY A 622 -76.10 -16.92 -54.55
CA GLY A 622 -77.38 -17.40 -55.06
C GLY A 622 -77.64 -18.87 -54.70
N ASP A 623 -78.85 -19.35 -54.98
CA ASP A 623 -79.33 -20.71 -54.68
C ASP A 623 -79.15 -21.16 -53.20
N HIS A 624 -79.04 -20.20 -52.28
CA HIS A 624 -78.67 -20.40 -50.87
C HIS A 624 -77.27 -21.01 -50.67
N VAL A 625 -76.31 -20.75 -51.57
CA VAL A 625 -74.91 -21.15 -51.41
C VAL A 625 -74.09 -19.98 -50.89
N TYR A 626 -73.43 -20.19 -49.75
CA TYR A 626 -72.62 -19.20 -49.05
C TYR A 626 -71.16 -19.67 -48.98
N SER A 627 -70.21 -18.78 -49.25
CA SER A 627 -68.80 -18.99 -48.86
C SER A 627 -68.42 -18.09 -47.68
N LEU A 628 -67.60 -18.61 -46.78
CA LEU A 628 -67.17 -17.97 -45.55
C LEU A 628 -65.65 -18.03 -45.46
N TYR A 629 -65.04 -16.87 -45.16
CA TYR A 629 -63.61 -16.64 -45.06
C TYR A 629 -63.33 -16.04 -43.69
N ALA A 630 -62.47 -16.66 -42.88
CA ALA A 630 -62.18 -16.22 -41.52
C ALA A 630 -60.68 -16.30 -41.18
N HIS A 631 -60.30 -15.71 -40.04
CA HIS A 631 -58.91 -15.43 -39.65
C HIS A 631 -58.20 -14.42 -40.57
N LEU A 632 -58.96 -13.43 -41.05
CA LEU A 632 -58.47 -12.35 -41.90
C LEU A 632 -57.76 -11.26 -41.07
N GLU A 633 -57.02 -10.38 -41.75
CA GLU A 633 -56.45 -9.14 -41.18
C GLU A 633 -57.18 -7.92 -41.75
N ASP A 634 -56.80 -7.43 -42.92
CA ASP A 634 -57.47 -6.31 -43.59
C ASP A 634 -58.70 -6.77 -44.38
N LEU A 635 -59.77 -5.98 -44.36
CA LEU A 635 -60.99 -6.22 -45.13
C LEU A 635 -61.11 -5.17 -46.24
N PHE A 636 -61.09 -5.59 -47.50
CA PHE A 636 -61.18 -4.71 -48.68
C PHE A 636 -62.60 -4.64 -49.27
N THR A 637 -63.56 -5.28 -48.61
CA THR A 637 -64.98 -5.26 -48.96
C THR A 637 -65.84 -5.05 -47.71
N ALA A 638 -67.05 -4.56 -47.93
CA ALA A 638 -68.05 -4.27 -46.90
C ALA A 638 -69.35 -5.03 -47.22
N PRO A 639 -70.32 -5.12 -46.29
CA PRO A 639 -71.64 -5.69 -46.57
C PRO A 639 -72.34 -5.02 -47.77
N ASP A 640 -73.29 -5.76 -48.36
CA ASP A 640 -74.09 -5.42 -49.55
C ASP A 640 -73.30 -5.17 -50.86
N ARG A 641 -71.96 -5.15 -50.82
CA ARG A 641 -71.12 -5.05 -52.01
C ARG A 641 -71.12 -6.36 -52.80
N ARG A 642 -71.29 -6.27 -54.12
CA ARG A 642 -71.04 -7.39 -55.04
C ARG A 642 -69.55 -7.56 -55.34
N VAL A 643 -69.12 -8.80 -55.52
CA VAL A 643 -67.76 -9.19 -55.94
C VAL A 643 -67.83 -10.20 -57.09
N ALA A 644 -66.79 -10.21 -57.93
CA ALA A 644 -66.58 -11.17 -59.01
C ALA A 644 -65.68 -12.34 -58.57
N PRO A 645 -65.69 -13.49 -59.28
CA PRO A 645 -64.73 -14.56 -59.03
C PRO A 645 -63.29 -14.03 -59.20
N GLY A 646 -62.45 -14.25 -58.18
CA GLY A 646 -61.04 -13.85 -58.19
C GLY A 646 -60.74 -12.44 -57.68
N ASP A 647 -61.76 -11.62 -57.37
CA ASP A 647 -61.58 -10.34 -56.68
C ASP A 647 -60.87 -10.52 -55.34
N VAL A 648 -59.91 -9.65 -55.03
CA VAL A 648 -59.25 -9.64 -53.72
C VAL A 648 -60.20 -9.00 -52.70
N ILE A 649 -60.55 -9.76 -51.66
CA ILE A 649 -61.55 -9.36 -50.65
C ILE A 649 -60.94 -9.02 -49.28
N ALA A 650 -59.76 -9.57 -48.96
CA ALA A 650 -59.07 -9.40 -47.68
C ALA A 650 -57.59 -9.81 -47.75
N THR A 651 -56.85 -9.64 -46.65
CA THR A 651 -55.55 -10.31 -46.37
C THR A 651 -55.70 -11.42 -45.34
N VAL A 652 -54.83 -12.44 -45.39
CA VAL A 652 -54.71 -13.47 -44.34
C VAL A 652 -54.09 -12.86 -43.08
N GLY A 653 -54.69 -13.14 -41.92
CA GLY A 653 -54.18 -12.74 -40.61
C GLY A 653 -53.63 -13.91 -39.78
N ASP A 654 -53.49 -13.68 -38.48
CA ASP A 654 -53.03 -14.66 -37.48
C ASP A 654 -54.02 -14.83 -36.30
N SER A 655 -55.25 -14.36 -36.45
CA SER A 655 -56.33 -14.50 -35.44
C SER A 655 -56.92 -15.92 -35.33
N GLY A 656 -56.17 -16.93 -35.77
CA GLY A 656 -56.54 -18.35 -35.81
C GLY A 656 -56.22 -19.12 -34.52
N PRO A 657 -57.00 -20.18 -34.21
CA PRO A 657 -56.83 -20.98 -32.99
C PRO A 657 -55.54 -21.81 -32.95
N LEU A 658 -54.91 -22.03 -34.11
CA LEU A 658 -53.68 -22.82 -34.25
C LEU A 658 -52.40 -21.99 -34.04
N GLY A 659 -52.50 -20.66 -33.87
CA GLY A 659 -51.34 -19.78 -33.65
C GLY A 659 -50.40 -19.66 -34.86
N VAL A 660 -50.88 -20.03 -36.06
CA VAL A 660 -50.18 -19.90 -37.34
C VAL A 660 -51.04 -19.10 -38.32
N SER A 661 -50.40 -18.38 -39.23
CA SER A 661 -51.10 -17.64 -40.29
C SER A 661 -51.80 -18.61 -41.24
N SER A 662 -53.12 -18.42 -41.40
CA SER A 662 -53.97 -19.37 -42.12
C SER A 662 -55.33 -18.79 -42.44
N LEU A 663 -55.92 -19.24 -43.54
CA LEU A 663 -57.29 -18.93 -43.94
C LEU A 663 -58.22 -20.08 -43.52
N TYR A 664 -59.23 -19.80 -42.69
CA TYR A 664 -60.36 -20.71 -42.52
C TYR A 664 -61.39 -20.47 -43.62
N PHE A 665 -61.74 -21.53 -44.38
CA PHE A 665 -62.67 -21.45 -45.50
C PHE A 665 -63.79 -22.50 -45.36
N GLU A 666 -65.05 -22.07 -45.41
CA GLU A 666 -66.21 -22.96 -45.38
C GLU A 666 -67.21 -22.62 -46.51
N LEU A 667 -67.71 -23.66 -47.19
CA LEU A 667 -68.80 -23.56 -48.16
C LEU A 667 -70.07 -24.16 -47.55
N ARG A 668 -71.22 -23.49 -47.66
CA ARG A 668 -72.50 -23.93 -47.11
C ARG A 668 -73.61 -23.82 -48.14
N HIS A 669 -74.51 -24.79 -48.20
CA HIS A 669 -75.73 -24.74 -48.99
C HIS A 669 -76.93 -24.94 -48.06
N ARG A 670 -77.76 -23.89 -47.94
CA ARG A 670 -78.75 -23.74 -46.86
C ARG A 670 -78.06 -23.94 -45.50
N GLU A 671 -78.65 -24.71 -44.60
CA GLU A 671 -78.10 -24.96 -43.26
C GLU A 671 -76.87 -25.89 -43.27
N ARG A 672 -76.64 -26.66 -44.34
CA ARG A 672 -75.60 -27.70 -44.41
C ARG A 672 -74.28 -27.14 -44.97
N SER A 673 -73.20 -27.33 -44.22
CA SER A 673 -71.84 -27.20 -44.74
C SER A 673 -71.56 -28.29 -45.78
N LEU A 674 -70.90 -27.92 -46.88
CA LEU A 674 -70.42 -28.78 -47.95
C LEU A 674 -68.91 -29.00 -47.77
N ASP A 675 -68.36 -30.13 -48.22
CA ASP A 675 -66.91 -30.30 -48.28
C ASP A 675 -66.34 -29.41 -49.40
N PRO A 676 -65.51 -28.40 -49.11
CA PRO A 676 -65.00 -27.49 -50.13
C PRO A 676 -64.13 -28.18 -51.19
N LEU A 677 -63.51 -29.32 -50.86
CA LEU A 677 -62.58 -30.01 -51.73
C LEU A 677 -63.25 -30.67 -52.95
N GLU A 678 -64.57 -30.91 -52.91
CA GLU A 678 -65.33 -31.38 -54.08
C GLU A 678 -65.67 -30.26 -55.09
N TRP A 679 -65.34 -29.01 -54.80
CA TRP A 679 -65.76 -27.84 -55.59
C TRP A 679 -64.63 -27.11 -56.30
N PHE A 680 -63.40 -27.23 -55.80
CA PHE A 680 -62.19 -26.85 -56.53
C PHE A 680 -61.90 -27.82 -57.68
N PRO A 681 -61.18 -27.41 -58.74
CA PRO A 681 -60.81 -28.31 -59.83
C PRO A 681 -59.93 -29.48 -59.36
N PRO A 682 -60.11 -30.68 -59.97
CA PRO A 682 -59.23 -31.83 -59.70
C PRO A 682 -57.79 -31.54 -60.17
N GLN A 683 -56.84 -32.19 -59.49
CA GLN A 683 -55.40 -32.18 -59.79
C GLN A 683 -55.04 -33.39 -60.68
#